data_AF-A0A4Z0YP26-F1
#
_entry.id   AF-A0A4Z0YP26-F1
#
_cell.length_a   1.000
_cell.length_b   1.000
_cell.length_c   1.000
_cell.angle_alpha   90.00
_cell.angle_beta   90.00
_cell.angle_gamma   90.00
#
_symmetry.space_group_name_H-M   'P 1'
#
loop_
_entity.id
_entity.type
_entity.pdbx_description
1 polymer ?
#
loop_
_entity_poly.entity_id
_entity_poly.type
_entity_poly.pdbx_seq_one_letter_code
_entity_poly.pdbx_strand_id
1 'polypeptide(L)'
;MMSSGPHHQVPLTSAQVAQQQQQAAMQFEMAKRRSRKPTDKNLPDGIDDSIVGDVAQRYRELGDFERRLDATMTRKRLDIVDAVTRSAKRWKTLRIWITNTAEDQIWQGNGINVDTFDFSSNLEPTYRVKIEARLLDDDDDLDNDDEPEDTKSGTDDPDRMEEDGPVDTKSRTTKPPRYRFSHFFKALYVDFPTNRGGTEQSVEWKKPERVGGGTNLPAAADFDELTFKRNGDENLNITINIIRHEEPERYALSPELEDIVDMREATRQEIVMGVWEYIKMMGLQEDEEKRHFAVTSFCEALSLSYTIRLDEQFHKDPQPTVYDVRVAVDDPLREKMTAFLNNAGYAGMLKEVASLDEQLAIIVQAIHVSKAKHDFLNSLSEDPATFVRNWLSSQKRDLEVILGEAMRGGGEDVNGDEWRKGGKESIWGTINARESVNSLLSRTPSQPQQSQNTAVITGGASGIGLALTKKCAGYGMRVLVADWDEKNLDAAKSALGDNVSTIKVDVSKTEDWVTLKEKVLKDFGGKINLLALNAGVSAPTSFEDADASGFQKILNTNLFGVLNGITTLLPLVKEHASPSSPASIVITGSKQGITNPPGNPAYNASKAAVKTLAEHLSFDLAASHPSVSVHLLVPGWTWTQLAGAASGREKPAAAWTAEQVVDYLEAKMAEGQFWVLCPDNDVTEDTDKRRVQWNTNDVLLGRPPLSRWREEYKDEFKEWMEKK
;
A
#
# COMPACT_ATOMS: atom_id res chain seq x y z
N MET A 1 5.35 -40.83 15.67
CA MET A 1 5.60 -40.96 14.21
C MET A 1 4.86 -39.83 13.52
N MET A 2 5.57 -39.07 12.68
CA MET A 2 5.09 -38.05 11.71
C MET A 2 4.28 -36.86 12.27
N SER A 3 4.98 -35.73 12.45
CA SER A 3 4.44 -34.40 12.77
C SER A 3 4.00 -33.70 11.48
N SER A 4 2.70 -33.46 11.31
CA SER A 4 2.12 -32.61 10.27
C SER A 4 2.10 -31.14 10.73
N GLY A 5 2.72 -30.25 9.94
CA GLY A 5 2.98 -28.85 10.26
C GLY A 5 1.76 -27.90 10.15
N PRO A 6 1.98 -26.60 10.44
CA PRO A 6 0.91 -25.60 10.54
C PRO A 6 0.37 -25.16 9.16
N HIS A 7 -0.96 -25.00 9.10
CA HIS A 7 -1.71 -24.55 7.93
C HIS A 7 -1.18 -23.22 7.36
N HIS A 8 -0.89 -23.21 6.06
CA HIS A 8 -0.52 -22.03 5.28
C HIS A 8 -1.70 -21.06 5.16
N GLN A 9 -1.48 -19.79 5.51
CA GLN A 9 -2.30 -18.70 4.96
C GLN A 9 -2.02 -18.63 3.45
N VAL A 10 -3.08 -18.64 2.64
CA VAL A 10 -2.96 -18.49 1.19
C VAL A 10 -2.29 -17.13 0.92
N PRO A 11 -1.11 -17.09 0.27
CA PRO A 11 -0.49 -15.83 -0.09
C PRO A 11 -1.40 -15.08 -1.06
N LEU A 12 -1.68 -13.81 -0.76
CA LEU A 12 -2.32 -12.88 -1.70
C LEU A 12 -1.63 -13.02 -3.06
N THR A 13 -2.42 -13.24 -4.10
CA THR A 13 -1.88 -13.45 -5.44
C THR A 13 -1.07 -12.23 -5.89
N SER A 14 -0.02 -12.43 -6.68
CA SER A 14 0.81 -11.35 -7.22
C SER A 14 -0.01 -10.27 -7.93
N ALA A 15 -1.16 -10.64 -8.49
CA ALA A 15 -2.14 -9.72 -9.09
C ALA A 15 -2.82 -8.81 -8.05
N GLN A 16 -3.19 -9.33 -6.88
CA GLN A 16 -3.83 -8.54 -5.81
C GLN A 16 -2.84 -7.57 -5.15
N VAL A 17 -1.58 -7.98 -4.96
CA VAL A 17 -0.51 -7.10 -4.45
C VAL A 17 -0.17 -6.00 -5.45
N ALA A 18 -0.10 -6.33 -6.75
CA ALA A 18 0.11 -5.34 -7.81
C ALA A 18 -1.04 -4.34 -7.92
N GLN A 19 -2.29 -4.79 -7.75
CA GLN A 19 -3.47 -3.93 -7.79
C GLN A 19 -3.54 -3.01 -6.56
N GLN A 20 -3.13 -3.48 -5.38
CA GLN A 20 -3.05 -2.67 -4.16
C GLN A 20 -1.88 -1.67 -4.22
N GLN A 21 -0.73 -2.04 -4.80
CA GLN A 21 0.38 -1.13 -5.08
C GLN A 21 0.03 -0.09 -6.15
N GLN A 22 -0.70 -0.44 -7.20
CA GLN A 22 -1.18 0.51 -8.19
C GLN A 22 -2.20 1.49 -7.61
N GLN A 23 -3.10 1.02 -6.74
CA GLN A 23 -4.03 1.91 -6.03
C GLN A 23 -3.29 2.85 -5.07
N ALA A 24 -2.30 2.36 -4.33
CA ALA A 24 -1.46 3.20 -3.46
C ALA A 24 -0.61 4.20 -4.26
N ALA A 25 -0.05 3.79 -5.40
CA ALA A 25 0.71 4.66 -6.30
C ALA A 25 -0.19 5.74 -6.94
N MET A 26 -1.41 5.39 -7.38
CA MET A 26 -2.39 6.36 -7.87
C MET A 26 -2.84 7.32 -6.77
N GLN A 27 -3.05 6.84 -5.54
CA GLN A 27 -3.37 7.69 -4.39
C GLN A 27 -2.21 8.64 -4.05
N PHE A 28 -0.97 8.15 -4.08
CA PHE A 28 0.23 8.95 -3.87
C PHE A 28 0.44 9.99 -4.98
N GLU A 29 0.19 9.62 -6.24
CA GLU A 29 0.27 10.54 -7.37
C GLU A 29 -0.85 11.59 -7.33
N MET A 30 -2.08 11.20 -6.95
CA MET A 30 -3.17 12.14 -6.70
C MET A 30 -2.87 13.07 -5.52
N ALA A 31 -2.23 12.56 -4.45
CA ALA A 31 -1.78 13.38 -3.32
C ALA A 31 -0.67 14.37 -3.73
N LYS A 32 0.26 13.96 -4.60
CA LYS A 32 1.32 14.82 -5.16
C LYS A 32 0.76 15.87 -6.13
N ARG A 33 -0.33 15.57 -6.85
CA ARG A 33 -1.07 16.56 -7.65
C ARG A 33 -1.86 17.53 -6.76
N ARG A 34 -2.38 17.07 -5.62
CA ARG A 34 -3.01 17.93 -4.60
C ARG A 34 -2.01 18.88 -3.93
N SER A 35 -0.77 18.45 -3.70
CA SER A 35 0.26 19.29 -3.06
C SER A 35 0.91 20.33 -3.98
N ARG A 36 0.70 20.25 -5.30
CA ARG A 36 1.23 21.21 -6.29
C ARG A 36 0.27 22.34 -6.62
N LYS A 37 -0.99 22.26 -6.20
CA LYS A 37 -1.98 23.32 -6.39
C LYS A 37 -1.84 24.33 -5.23
N PRO A 38 -2.04 25.64 -5.46
CA PRO A 38 -2.27 26.58 -4.36
C PRO A 38 -3.44 26.04 -3.54
N THR A 39 -3.19 25.60 -2.32
CA THR A 39 -4.22 25.09 -1.39
C THR A 39 -4.55 26.11 -0.32
N ASP A 40 -3.85 27.25 -0.33
CA ASP A 40 -4.07 28.29 0.66
C ASP A 40 -5.32 29.10 0.31
N LYS A 41 -6.32 29.01 1.19
CA LYS A 41 -7.57 29.75 1.12
C LYS A 41 -7.57 30.96 2.06
N ASN A 42 -6.51 31.16 2.84
CA ASN A 42 -6.45 32.25 3.81
C ASN A 42 -6.15 33.57 3.12
N LEU A 43 -6.79 34.65 3.58
CA LEU A 43 -6.46 35.99 3.09
C LEU A 43 -5.11 36.45 3.67
N PRO A 44 -4.34 37.29 2.94
CA PRO A 44 -3.08 37.81 3.44
C PRO A 44 -3.26 38.67 4.70
N ASP A 45 -2.29 38.61 5.61
CA ASP A 45 -2.29 39.40 6.85
C ASP A 45 -2.27 40.91 6.56
N GLY A 46 -3.01 41.69 7.35
CA GLY A 46 -3.11 43.16 7.17
C GLY A 46 -3.87 43.61 5.92
N ILE A 47 -4.60 42.71 5.25
CA ILE A 47 -5.47 43.08 4.12
C ILE A 47 -6.57 44.06 4.52
N ASP A 48 -7.01 43.98 5.79
CA ASP A 48 -8.04 44.83 6.39
C ASP A 48 -7.70 46.33 6.26
N ASP A 49 -6.41 46.68 6.30
CA ASP A 49 -5.96 48.07 6.18
C ASP A 49 -5.95 48.57 4.72
N SER A 50 -5.95 47.65 3.75
CA SER A 50 -5.81 47.94 2.32
C SER A 50 -7.15 47.91 1.57
N ILE A 51 -8.21 47.41 2.19
CA ILE A 51 -9.54 47.28 1.59
C ILE A 51 -10.54 48.22 2.27
N VAL A 52 -11.53 48.68 1.51
CA VAL A 52 -12.61 49.51 2.05
C VAL A 52 -13.79 48.60 2.45
N GLY A 53 -14.12 48.55 3.74
CA GLY A 53 -15.27 47.82 4.28
C GLY A 53 -14.91 46.59 5.14
N ASP A 54 -15.92 45.79 5.49
CA ASP A 54 -15.83 44.64 6.43
C ASP A 54 -15.68 43.27 5.71
N VAL A 55 -15.30 43.28 4.43
CA VAL A 55 -15.35 42.09 3.56
C VAL A 55 -14.39 40.98 4.01
N ALA A 56 -13.16 41.33 4.41
CA ALA A 56 -12.19 40.33 4.87
C ALA A 56 -12.60 39.67 6.19
N GLN A 57 -13.23 40.42 7.10
CA GLN A 57 -13.79 39.86 8.33
C GLN A 57 -14.92 38.87 8.01
N ARG A 58 -15.87 39.23 7.14
CA ARG A 58 -16.97 38.34 6.74
C ARG A 58 -16.50 37.06 6.06
N TYR A 59 -15.44 37.14 5.25
CA TYR A 59 -14.84 35.97 4.63
C TYR A 59 -14.24 35.01 5.68
N ARG A 60 -13.52 35.55 6.67
CA ARG A 60 -12.99 34.74 7.79
C ARG A 60 -14.11 34.08 8.59
N GLU A 61 -15.19 34.80 8.89
CA GLU A 61 -16.37 34.26 9.58
C GLU A 61 -17.06 33.14 8.79
N LEU A 62 -17.16 33.29 7.46
CA LEU A 62 -17.72 32.27 6.58
C LEU A 62 -16.85 31.00 6.55
N GLY A 63 -15.53 31.15 6.49
CA GLY A 63 -14.58 30.01 6.55
C GLY A 63 -14.63 29.28 7.89
N ASP A 64 -14.80 29.99 9.01
CA ASP A 64 -14.99 29.37 10.32
C ASP A 64 -16.33 28.65 10.43
N PHE A 65 -17.39 29.19 9.82
CA PHE A 65 -18.69 28.53 9.74
C PHE A 65 -18.61 27.24 8.90
N GLU A 66 -17.97 27.28 7.73
CA GLU A 66 -17.70 26.12 6.88
C GLU A 66 -16.95 25.03 7.66
N ARG A 67 -15.86 25.40 8.35
CA ARG A 67 -15.07 24.45 9.17
C ARG A 67 -15.91 23.75 10.25
N ARG A 68 -16.82 24.48 10.90
CA ARG A 68 -17.73 23.91 11.92
C ARG A 68 -18.77 22.98 11.30
N LEU A 69 -19.29 23.37 10.14
CA LEU A 69 -20.26 22.58 9.39
C LEU A 69 -19.64 21.25 8.92
N ASP A 70 -18.43 21.30 8.33
CA ASP A 70 -17.68 20.11 7.91
C ASP A 70 -17.33 19.18 9.07
N ALA A 71 -16.91 19.74 10.21
CA ALA A 71 -16.64 18.95 11.41
C ALA A 71 -17.91 18.24 11.91
N THR A 72 -19.05 18.93 11.88
CA THR A 72 -20.35 18.38 12.30
C THR A 72 -20.82 17.29 11.34
N MET A 73 -20.72 17.53 10.02
CA MET A 73 -21.09 16.55 9.00
C MET A 73 -20.23 15.30 9.07
N THR A 74 -18.90 15.46 9.18
CA THR A 74 -17.97 14.34 9.28
C THR A 74 -18.22 13.52 10.54
N ARG A 75 -18.42 14.19 11.69
CA ARG A 75 -18.78 13.51 12.94
C ARG A 75 -20.09 12.74 12.81
N LYS A 76 -21.15 13.37 12.30
CA LYS A 76 -22.45 12.69 12.12
C LYS A 76 -22.37 11.52 11.15
N ARG A 77 -21.57 11.63 10.10
CA ARG A 77 -21.32 10.52 9.18
C ARG A 77 -20.60 9.36 9.87
N LEU A 78 -19.59 9.65 10.69
CA LEU A 78 -18.91 8.63 11.49
C LEU A 78 -19.85 7.98 12.51
N ASP A 79 -20.72 8.75 13.16
CA ASP A 79 -21.74 8.22 14.08
C ASP A 79 -22.69 7.25 13.34
N ILE A 80 -23.09 7.56 12.10
CA ILE A 80 -23.95 6.68 11.28
C ILE A 80 -23.19 5.42 10.85
N VAL A 81 -21.92 5.55 10.45
CA VAL A 81 -21.07 4.39 10.11
C VAL A 81 -20.92 3.46 11.32
N ASP A 82 -20.62 4.03 12.49
CA ASP A 82 -20.49 3.29 13.75
C ASP A 82 -21.82 2.60 14.11
N ALA A 83 -22.95 3.31 14.02
CA ALA A 83 -24.28 2.75 14.25
C ALA A 83 -24.62 1.59 13.29
N VAL A 84 -24.29 1.70 12.01
CA VAL A 84 -24.48 0.62 11.02
C VAL A 84 -23.62 -0.60 11.38
N THR A 85 -22.38 -0.38 11.81
CA THR A 85 -21.48 -1.47 12.21
C THR A 85 -21.90 -2.13 13.52
N ARG A 86 -22.52 -1.39 14.44
CA ARG A 86 -23.01 -1.88 15.74
C ARG A 86 -24.44 -2.42 15.69
N SER A 87 -25.12 -2.34 14.54
CA SER A 87 -26.54 -2.70 14.43
C SER A 87 -26.81 -4.08 15.01
N ALA A 88 -27.70 -4.14 16.01
CA ALA A 88 -28.09 -5.38 16.66
C ALA A 88 -28.90 -6.27 15.69
N LYS A 89 -28.62 -7.57 15.70
CA LYS A 89 -29.44 -8.56 15.00
C LYS A 89 -30.68 -8.84 15.83
N ARG A 90 -31.84 -8.97 15.18
CA ARG A 90 -33.09 -9.41 15.82
C ARG A 90 -33.20 -10.92 15.74
N TRP A 91 -33.56 -11.57 16.83
CA TRP A 91 -33.78 -13.02 16.86
C TRP A 91 -35.22 -13.32 16.45
N LYS A 92 -35.40 -14.22 15.49
CA LYS A 92 -36.69 -14.75 15.05
C LYS A 92 -36.67 -16.28 15.11
N THR A 93 -37.84 -16.90 15.15
CA THR A 93 -37.96 -18.36 15.18
C THR A 93 -38.16 -18.91 13.77
N LEU A 94 -37.23 -19.75 13.31
CA LEU A 94 -37.35 -20.53 12.07
C LEU A 94 -37.90 -21.91 12.42
N ARG A 95 -39.05 -22.26 11.87
CA ARG A 95 -39.65 -23.59 12.02
C ARG A 95 -39.22 -24.49 10.87
N ILE A 96 -38.77 -25.69 11.18
CA ILE A 96 -38.33 -26.72 10.22
C ILE A 96 -39.31 -27.90 10.32
N TRP A 97 -39.86 -28.33 9.18
CA TRP A 97 -40.70 -29.52 9.03
C TRP A 97 -39.92 -30.63 8.34
N ILE A 98 -39.93 -31.83 8.92
CA ILE A 98 -39.38 -33.03 8.32
C ILE A 98 -40.51 -34.02 8.09
N THR A 99 -40.73 -34.36 6.82
CA THR A 99 -41.75 -35.29 6.37
C THR A 99 -41.14 -36.47 5.64
N ASN A 100 -41.75 -37.63 5.78
CA ASN A 100 -41.36 -38.86 5.09
C ASN A 100 -42.56 -39.42 4.35
N THR A 101 -42.35 -39.79 3.09
CA THR A 101 -43.36 -40.44 2.23
C THR A 101 -42.75 -41.68 1.60
N ALA A 102 -43.36 -42.85 1.81
CA ALA A 102 -42.94 -44.11 1.20
C ALA A 102 -43.75 -44.41 -0.07
N GLU A 103 -43.06 -44.86 -1.12
CA GLU A 103 -43.63 -45.22 -2.43
C GLU A 103 -43.16 -46.66 -2.78
N ASP A 104 -44.03 -47.44 -3.42
CA ASP A 104 -43.75 -48.81 -3.88
C ASP A 104 -43.35 -49.80 -2.77
N GLN A 105 -43.82 -49.58 -1.54
CA GLN A 105 -43.60 -50.51 -0.42
C GLN A 105 -44.40 -51.80 -0.56
N ILE A 106 -43.94 -52.87 0.10
CA ILE A 106 -44.54 -54.22 0.00
C ILE A 106 -46.04 -54.22 0.37
N TRP A 107 -46.45 -53.34 1.30
CA TRP A 107 -47.85 -53.17 1.72
C TRP A 107 -48.68 -52.25 0.79
N GLN A 108 -48.04 -51.51 -0.11
CA GLN A 108 -48.69 -50.66 -1.13
C GLN A 108 -48.93 -51.41 -2.44
N GLY A 109 -48.21 -52.51 -2.67
CA GLY A 109 -48.43 -53.39 -3.80
C GLY A 109 -49.78 -54.10 -3.69
N ASN A 110 -50.65 -53.87 -4.68
CA ASN A 110 -51.80 -54.75 -4.87
C ASN A 110 -51.30 -56.18 -5.07
N GLY A 111 -51.88 -57.12 -4.32
CA GLY A 111 -51.47 -58.52 -4.28
C GLY A 111 -51.15 -59.09 -5.67
N ILE A 112 -50.06 -59.86 -5.70
CA ILE A 112 -49.52 -60.61 -6.84
C ILE A 112 -50.65 -61.02 -7.80
N ASN A 113 -50.72 -60.37 -8.97
CA ASN A 113 -51.55 -60.87 -10.06
C ASN A 113 -50.81 -62.04 -10.70
N VAL A 114 -51.29 -63.25 -10.46
CA VAL A 114 -50.64 -64.53 -10.83
C VAL A 114 -50.53 -64.72 -12.37
N ASP A 115 -51.19 -63.89 -13.18
CA ASP A 115 -51.24 -64.03 -14.64
C ASP A 115 -50.35 -63.06 -15.44
N THR A 116 -49.36 -62.40 -14.84
CA THR A 116 -48.43 -61.54 -15.61
C THR A 116 -46.98 -61.80 -15.22
N PHE A 117 -46.38 -62.79 -15.86
CA PHE A 117 -44.93 -62.99 -15.91
C PHE A 117 -44.28 -61.89 -16.76
N ASP A 118 -44.07 -60.72 -16.15
CA ASP A 118 -43.22 -59.66 -16.69
C ASP A 118 -42.01 -59.46 -15.77
N PHE A 119 -40.83 -59.89 -16.24
CA PHE A 119 -39.56 -59.78 -15.52
C PHE A 119 -38.96 -58.35 -15.57
N SER A 120 -39.72 -57.32 -15.95
CA SER A 120 -39.22 -55.94 -16.11
C SER A 120 -39.78 -54.90 -15.13
N SER A 121 -40.60 -55.28 -14.14
CA SER A 121 -41.01 -54.35 -13.08
C SER A 121 -40.00 -54.31 -11.93
N ASN A 122 -38.92 -53.55 -12.11
CA ASN A 122 -38.07 -53.08 -11.01
C ASN A 122 -38.85 -52.06 -10.15
N LEU A 123 -39.89 -52.51 -9.44
CA LEU A 123 -40.51 -51.77 -8.34
C LEU A 123 -39.63 -51.98 -7.10
N GLU A 124 -38.50 -51.28 -7.08
CA GLU A 124 -37.67 -51.21 -5.89
C GLU A 124 -38.38 -50.32 -4.86
N PRO A 125 -38.62 -50.78 -3.62
CA PRO A 125 -39.29 -49.99 -2.60
C PRO A 125 -38.49 -48.71 -2.34
N THR A 126 -39.17 -47.57 -2.32
CA THR A 126 -38.51 -46.27 -2.17
C THR A 126 -39.11 -45.44 -1.06
N TYR A 127 -38.31 -44.51 -0.54
CA TYR A 127 -38.74 -43.50 0.41
C TYR A 127 -38.22 -42.13 -0.02
N ARG A 128 -39.02 -41.11 0.26
CA ARG A 128 -38.70 -39.70 0.00
C ARG A 128 -38.80 -38.93 1.30
N VAL A 129 -37.71 -38.27 1.68
CA VAL A 129 -37.68 -37.36 2.82
C VAL A 129 -37.68 -35.93 2.28
N LYS A 130 -38.53 -35.10 2.88
CA LYS A 130 -38.72 -33.70 2.53
C LYS A 130 -38.50 -32.83 3.77
N ILE A 131 -37.53 -31.92 3.67
CA ILE A 131 -37.15 -30.96 4.71
C ILE A 131 -37.56 -29.57 4.23
N GLU A 132 -38.49 -28.94 4.93
CA GLU A 132 -38.95 -27.57 4.66
C GLU A 132 -38.66 -26.67 5.85
N ALA A 133 -38.43 -25.37 5.61
CA ALA A 133 -38.38 -24.41 6.71
C ALA A 133 -39.01 -23.06 6.36
N ARG A 134 -39.57 -22.40 7.36
CA ARG A 134 -40.20 -21.08 7.23
C ARG A 134 -39.97 -20.26 8.49
N LEU A 135 -39.73 -18.97 8.31
CA LEU A 135 -39.65 -18.02 9.40
C LEU A 135 -41.05 -17.78 9.95
N LEU A 136 -41.22 -17.93 11.26
CA LEU A 136 -42.41 -17.48 11.96
C LEU A 136 -42.28 -15.96 12.12
N ASP A 137 -43.25 -15.23 11.59
CA ASP A 137 -43.37 -13.80 11.86
C ASP A 137 -44.25 -13.65 13.11
N ASP A 138 -43.68 -13.12 14.18
CA ASP A 138 -44.35 -13.01 15.48
C ASP A 138 -45.49 -11.95 15.52
N ASP A 139 -45.85 -11.32 14.38
CA ASP A 139 -46.74 -10.15 14.36
C ASP A 139 -47.83 -10.09 13.25
N ASP A 140 -48.08 -11.12 12.42
CA ASP A 140 -49.04 -10.99 11.29
C ASP A 140 -50.22 -12.00 11.24
N ASP A 141 -50.38 -12.91 12.21
CA ASP A 141 -51.50 -13.89 12.20
C ASP A 141 -52.67 -13.53 13.15
N LEU A 142 -52.88 -12.24 13.46
CA LEU A 142 -54.02 -11.81 14.29
C LEU A 142 -55.06 -10.91 13.60
N ASP A 143 -54.94 -10.58 12.32
CA ASP A 143 -56.02 -9.87 11.60
C ASP A 143 -55.92 -10.08 10.08
N ASN A 144 -56.61 -11.09 9.54
CA ASN A 144 -57.25 -11.14 8.20
C ASN A 144 -57.38 -12.59 7.68
N ASP A 145 -58.18 -13.40 8.36
CA ASP A 145 -58.87 -14.52 7.70
C ASP A 145 -60.37 -14.21 7.77
N ASP A 146 -60.88 -13.53 6.74
CA ASP A 146 -62.26 -13.65 6.23
C ASP A 146 -62.58 -12.45 5.31
N GLU A 147 -62.26 -12.55 4.01
CA GLU A 147 -63.18 -12.12 2.95
C GLU A 147 -62.86 -12.85 1.63
N PRO A 148 -63.86 -13.43 0.94
CA PRO A 148 -63.66 -14.09 -0.34
C PRO A 148 -63.63 -13.07 -1.50
N GLU A 149 -62.62 -13.17 -2.35
CA GLU A 149 -62.59 -12.54 -3.68
C GLU A 149 -63.70 -13.13 -4.56
N ASP A 150 -64.65 -12.29 -4.99
CA ASP A 150 -64.94 -12.00 -6.41
C ASP A 150 -66.40 -11.52 -6.58
N THR A 151 -66.57 -10.29 -7.05
CA THR A 151 -67.61 -9.99 -8.05
C THR A 151 -67.25 -8.72 -8.82
N LYS A 152 -66.97 -8.91 -10.12
CA LYS A 152 -66.91 -7.84 -11.11
C LYS A 152 -68.27 -7.13 -11.19
N SER A 153 -68.27 -5.81 -11.10
CA SER A 153 -69.18 -4.97 -11.89
C SER A 153 -68.60 -3.57 -12.05
N GLY A 154 -68.60 -3.09 -13.29
CA GLY A 154 -68.21 -1.72 -13.60
C GLY A 154 -69.40 -0.78 -13.48
N THR A 155 -69.10 0.48 -13.20
CA THR A 155 -69.89 1.65 -13.60
C THR A 155 -68.95 2.84 -13.69
N ASP A 156 -68.93 3.46 -14.87
CA ASP A 156 -68.39 4.78 -15.14
C ASP A 156 -69.07 5.84 -14.25
N ASP A 157 -68.28 6.76 -13.70
CA ASP A 157 -68.77 8.06 -13.26
C ASP A 157 -67.80 9.15 -13.75
N PRO A 158 -68.21 10.04 -14.68
CA PRO A 158 -67.36 11.02 -15.31
C PRO A 158 -67.52 12.38 -14.65
N ASP A 159 -66.95 12.61 -13.46
CA ASP A 159 -66.84 13.96 -12.91
C ASP A 159 -65.78 14.04 -11.80
N ARG A 160 -64.51 14.21 -12.20
CA ARG A 160 -63.53 14.86 -11.32
C ARG A 160 -62.49 15.63 -12.13
N MET A 161 -62.65 16.95 -12.09
CA MET A 161 -61.83 17.94 -12.79
C MET A 161 -60.35 17.89 -12.36
N GLU A 162 -59.50 18.16 -13.35
CA GLU A 162 -58.05 18.32 -13.27
C GLU A 162 -57.62 19.37 -12.24
N GLU A 163 -56.65 19.04 -11.40
CA GLU A 163 -55.76 20.01 -10.77
C GLU A 163 -54.32 19.48 -10.87
N ASP A 164 -53.51 20.20 -11.64
CA ASP A 164 -52.10 19.92 -11.91
C ASP A 164 -51.23 20.11 -10.65
N GLY A 165 -50.67 19.01 -10.17
CA GLY A 165 -49.56 18.96 -9.22
C GLY A 165 -48.91 17.58 -9.29
N PRO A 166 -47.58 17.44 -9.13
CA PRO A 166 -46.94 16.13 -9.22
C PRO A 166 -47.45 15.25 -8.08
N VAL A 167 -48.31 14.31 -8.42
CA VAL A 167 -48.94 13.37 -7.49
C VAL A 167 -47.86 12.46 -6.94
N ASP A 168 -47.61 12.58 -5.64
CA ASP A 168 -46.93 11.58 -4.81
C ASP A 168 -47.56 10.22 -5.08
N THR A 169 -46.85 9.37 -5.82
CA THR A 169 -47.15 7.94 -5.93
C THR A 169 -47.18 7.36 -4.53
N LYS A 170 -48.39 7.08 -4.04
CA LYS A 170 -48.67 6.25 -2.86
C LYS A 170 -47.64 5.12 -2.80
N SER A 171 -46.81 5.14 -1.77
CA SER A 171 -45.84 4.09 -1.51
C SER A 171 -46.61 2.77 -1.42
N ARG A 172 -46.43 1.92 -2.44
CA ARG A 172 -46.66 0.50 -2.28
C ARG A 172 -45.81 0.10 -1.08
N THR A 173 -46.45 -0.26 0.02
CA THR A 173 -45.79 -0.92 1.14
C THR A 173 -45.16 -2.19 0.57
N THR A 174 -43.88 -2.09 0.24
CA THR A 174 -43.07 -3.23 -0.19
C THR A 174 -43.06 -4.19 0.99
N LYS A 175 -43.77 -5.32 0.84
CA LYS A 175 -43.68 -6.45 1.78
C LYS A 175 -42.18 -6.71 2.06
N PRO A 176 -41.79 -6.92 3.33
CA PRO A 176 -40.39 -7.16 3.67
C PRO A 176 -39.85 -8.35 2.87
N PRO A 177 -38.56 -8.34 2.49
CA PRO A 177 -37.96 -9.42 1.71
C PRO A 177 -38.12 -10.75 2.46
N ARG A 178 -38.79 -11.71 1.83
CA ARG A 178 -38.99 -13.05 2.39
C ARG A 178 -37.66 -13.81 2.37
N TYR A 179 -37.14 -14.13 3.54
CA TYR A 179 -35.91 -14.93 3.69
C TYR A 179 -36.20 -16.40 3.38
N ARG A 180 -35.36 -17.02 2.53
CA ARG A 180 -35.46 -18.44 2.18
C ARG A 180 -34.68 -19.34 3.14
N PHE A 181 -35.00 -20.64 3.21
CA PHE A 181 -34.31 -21.61 4.07
C PHE A 181 -32.77 -21.61 3.87
N SER A 182 -32.32 -21.61 2.62
CA SER A 182 -30.90 -21.49 2.21
C SER A 182 -30.17 -20.24 2.73
N HIS A 183 -30.88 -19.20 3.15
CA HIS A 183 -30.28 -17.97 3.66
C HIS A 183 -29.53 -18.19 4.97
N PHE A 184 -30.10 -19.02 5.86
CA PHE A 184 -29.68 -19.17 7.26
C PHE A 184 -28.66 -20.30 7.50
N PHE A 185 -28.34 -21.12 6.49
CA PHE A 185 -27.48 -22.30 6.65
C PHE A 185 -26.30 -22.33 5.66
N LYS A 186 -25.15 -22.82 6.14
CA LYS A 186 -23.87 -22.93 5.41
C LYS A 186 -23.71 -24.31 4.78
N ALA A 187 -24.15 -25.35 5.49
CA ALA A 187 -24.15 -26.73 5.01
C ALA A 187 -25.23 -27.56 5.71
N LEU A 188 -25.67 -28.62 5.05
CA LEU A 188 -26.59 -29.63 5.56
C LEU A 188 -26.05 -31.00 5.18
N TYR A 189 -25.89 -31.89 6.16
CA TYR A 189 -25.45 -33.28 5.96
C TYR A 189 -26.52 -34.22 6.51
N VAL A 190 -26.83 -35.27 5.76
CA VAL A 190 -27.70 -36.36 6.22
C VAL A 190 -26.86 -37.63 6.28
N ASP A 191 -26.62 -38.09 7.51
CA ASP A 191 -25.84 -39.28 7.80
C ASP A 191 -26.77 -40.48 8.05
N PHE A 192 -26.43 -41.60 7.43
CA PHE A 192 -27.14 -42.87 7.53
C PHE A 192 -26.30 -43.85 8.38
N PRO A 193 -26.93 -44.67 9.23
CA PRO A 193 -26.21 -45.61 10.08
C PRO A 193 -25.63 -46.74 9.21
N THR A 194 -24.32 -46.98 9.31
CA THR A 194 -23.65 -48.03 8.53
C THR A 194 -24.19 -49.41 8.93
N ASN A 195 -25.13 -49.96 8.17
CA ASN A 195 -25.51 -51.37 8.29
C ASN A 195 -25.08 -52.15 7.05
N ARG A 196 -24.88 -53.46 7.26
CA ARG A 196 -24.08 -54.38 6.43
C ARG A 196 -24.21 -54.18 4.91
N GLY A 197 -23.08 -53.82 4.28
CA GLY A 197 -22.78 -54.20 2.90
C GLY A 197 -23.24 -53.25 1.79
N GLY A 198 -22.92 -51.96 1.88
CA GLY A 198 -23.05 -51.04 0.75
C GLY A 198 -22.43 -49.68 1.09
N THR A 199 -21.78 -49.04 0.11
CA THR A 199 -21.35 -47.64 0.19
C THR A 199 -22.59 -46.73 0.14
N GLU A 200 -23.30 -46.59 1.24
CA GLU A 200 -24.36 -45.59 1.35
C GLU A 200 -23.74 -44.19 1.39
N GLN A 201 -23.85 -43.47 0.27
CA GLN A 201 -23.36 -42.09 0.16
C GLN A 201 -24.21 -41.16 1.04
N SER A 202 -23.59 -40.36 1.91
CA SER A 202 -24.29 -39.30 2.66
C SER A 202 -24.84 -38.23 1.70
N VAL A 203 -25.98 -37.62 2.04
CA VAL A 203 -26.52 -36.49 1.27
C VAL A 203 -25.91 -35.22 1.82
N GLU A 204 -25.13 -34.51 1.00
CA GLU A 204 -24.42 -33.29 1.39
C GLU A 204 -24.90 -32.10 0.54
N TRP A 205 -25.27 -31.02 1.22
CA TRP A 205 -25.47 -29.71 0.63
C TRP A 205 -24.51 -28.70 1.26
N LYS A 206 -23.79 -27.93 0.43
CA LYS A 206 -22.92 -26.83 0.83
C LYS A 206 -23.26 -25.58 0.06
N LYS A 207 -23.34 -24.44 0.76
CA LYS A 207 -23.56 -23.13 0.14
C LYS A 207 -22.32 -22.73 -0.68
N PRO A 208 -22.47 -22.36 -1.97
CA PRO A 208 -21.34 -21.93 -2.80
C PRO A 208 -20.73 -20.61 -2.29
N GLU A 209 -19.40 -20.50 -2.32
CA GLU A 209 -18.69 -19.28 -1.91
C GLU A 209 -18.96 -18.11 -2.88
N ARG A 210 -19.23 -16.93 -2.31
CA ARG A 210 -19.52 -15.71 -3.09
C ARG A 210 -18.25 -15.14 -3.72
N VAL A 211 -18.06 -15.36 -5.02
CA VAL A 211 -16.96 -14.73 -5.79
C VAL A 211 -17.46 -13.43 -6.39
N GLY A 212 -17.05 -12.30 -5.81
CA GLY A 212 -17.43 -10.95 -6.26
C GLY A 212 -18.77 -10.47 -5.70
N GLY A 213 -18.85 -9.20 -5.31
CA GLY A 213 -19.96 -8.57 -4.56
C GLY A 213 -21.31 -8.46 -5.27
N GLY A 214 -21.76 -9.50 -5.99
CA GLY A 214 -23.12 -9.64 -6.48
C GLY A 214 -24.08 -9.97 -5.33
N THR A 215 -25.25 -9.34 -5.33
CA THR A 215 -26.24 -9.42 -4.26
C THR A 215 -27.02 -10.74 -4.21
N ASN A 216 -26.99 -11.56 -5.27
CA ASN A 216 -27.89 -12.72 -5.41
C ASN A 216 -27.13 -14.05 -5.52
N LEU A 217 -27.58 -15.07 -4.79
CA LEU A 217 -27.11 -16.46 -4.90
C LEU A 217 -27.59 -17.08 -6.22
N PRO A 218 -26.89 -18.08 -6.79
CA PRO A 218 -27.39 -18.87 -7.93
C PRO A 218 -28.77 -19.46 -7.60
N ALA A 219 -29.71 -19.46 -8.55
CA ALA A 219 -31.09 -19.94 -8.33
C ALA A 219 -31.17 -21.40 -7.83
N ALA A 220 -30.18 -22.23 -8.14
CA ALA A 220 -30.08 -23.62 -7.65
C ALA A 220 -29.62 -23.75 -6.18
N ALA A 221 -29.08 -22.66 -5.59
CA ALA A 221 -28.61 -22.60 -4.21
C ALA A 221 -29.56 -21.82 -3.29
N ASP A 222 -30.71 -21.37 -3.81
CA ASP A 222 -31.69 -20.55 -3.10
C ASP A 222 -33.07 -21.24 -3.02
N PHE A 223 -33.28 -22.07 -2.00
CA PHE A 223 -34.44 -22.95 -1.85
C PHE A 223 -35.06 -22.88 -0.45
N ASP A 224 -36.36 -23.20 -0.37
CA ASP A 224 -37.13 -23.38 0.87
C ASP A 224 -37.32 -24.86 1.25
N GLU A 225 -37.10 -25.75 0.29
CA GLU A 225 -37.36 -27.19 0.39
C GLU A 225 -36.15 -28.00 -0.13
N LEU A 226 -35.75 -29.01 0.63
CA LEU A 226 -34.77 -30.02 0.21
C LEU A 226 -35.44 -31.41 0.23
N THR A 227 -35.50 -32.06 -0.93
CA THR A 227 -36.03 -33.43 -1.07
C THR A 227 -34.99 -34.39 -1.62
N PHE A 228 -34.92 -35.59 -1.08
CA PHE A 228 -34.17 -36.69 -1.68
C PHE A 228 -35.01 -37.98 -1.68
N LYS A 229 -34.80 -38.81 -2.70
CA LYS A 229 -35.46 -40.12 -2.88
C LYS A 229 -34.40 -41.21 -2.90
N ARG A 230 -34.59 -42.28 -2.12
CA ARG A 230 -33.68 -43.46 -2.07
C ARG A 230 -34.49 -44.74 -2.00
N ASN A 231 -33.82 -45.86 -2.27
CA ASN A 231 -34.42 -47.19 -2.27
C ASN A 231 -34.19 -47.81 -0.88
N GLY A 232 -35.20 -48.43 -0.31
CA GLY A 232 -35.16 -49.04 1.02
C GLY A 232 -36.53 -49.51 1.50
N ASP A 233 -36.52 -50.64 2.21
CA ASP A 233 -37.67 -51.37 2.73
C ASP A 233 -37.68 -51.48 4.28
N GLU A 234 -36.60 -51.05 4.95
CA GLU A 234 -36.48 -51.06 6.42
C GLU A 234 -36.48 -49.66 7.04
N ASN A 235 -36.95 -49.56 8.30
CA ASN A 235 -36.92 -48.32 9.08
C ASN A 235 -35.48 -47.93 9.43
N LEU A 236 -35.10 -46.68 9.16
CA LEU A 236 -33.74 -46.18 9.37
C LEU A 236 -33.71 -44.95 10.28
N ASN A 237 -32.81 -44.93 11.25
CA ASN A 237 -32.53 -43.74 12.06
C ASN A 237 -31.46 -42.91 11.38
N ILE A 238 -31.82 -41.77 10.82
CA ILE A 238 -30.89 -40.82 10.20
C ILE A 238 -30.54 -39.68 11.17
N THR A 239 -29.37 -39.10 10.96
CA THR A 239 -28.93 -37.91 11.67
C THR A 239 -28.77 -36.77 10.67
N ILE A 240 -29.53 -35.69 10.85
CA ILE A 240 -29.46 -34.50 9.99
C ILE A 240 -28.64 -33.44 10.72
N ASN A 241 -27.44 -33.17 10.22
CA ASN A 241 -26.52 -32.18 10.75
C ASN A 241 -26.65 -30.89 9.95
N ILE A 242 -27.12 -29.82 10.60
CA ILE A 242 -27.33 -28.51 9.96
C ILE A 242 -26.35 -27.49 10.55
N ILE A 243 -25.57 -26.83 9.69
CA ILE A 243 -24.61 -25.79 10.07
C ILE A 243 -25.19 -24.42 9.75
N ARG A 244 -25.37 -23.58 10.78
CA ARG A 244 -25.87 -22.20 10.62
C ARG A 244 -24.88 -21.29 9.90
N HIS A 245 -25.41 -20.36 9.11
CA HIS A 245 -24.65 -19.33 8.41
C HIS A 245 -24.77 -18.00 9.18
N GLU A 246 -23.78 -17.70 10.01
CA GLU A 246 -23.71 -16.46 10.77
C GLU A 246 -22.49 -15.63 10.35
N GLU A 247 -22.73 -14.36 9.97
CA GLU A 247 -21.68 -13.38 9.69
C GLU A 247 -21.75 -12.27 10.75
N PRO A 248 -20.76 -12.11 11.66
CA PRO A 248 -19.52 -12.87 11.80
C PRO A 248 -19.73 -14.28 12.36
N GLU A 249 -18.81 -15.21 12.08
CA GLU A 249 -18.90 -16.60 12.58
C GLU A 249 -18.90 -16.62 14.11
N ARG A 250 -19.92 -17.30 14.70
CA ARG A 250 -19.98 -17.62 16.13
C ARG A 250 -19.40 -19.00 16.39
N TYR A 251 -18.71 -19.14 17.50
CA TYR A 251 -18.06 -20.36 17.95
C TYR A 251 -18.66 -20.79 19.29
N ALA A 252 -18.94 -22.08 19.42
CA ALA A 252 -19.19 -22.69 20.74
C ALA A 252 -17.86 -22.71 21.50
N LEU A 253 -17.88 -22.21 22.73
CA LEU A 253 -16.69 -22.15 23.58
C LEU A 253 -16.43 -23.50 24.23
N SER A 254 -15.16 -23.83 24.47
CA SER A 254 -14.83 -25.00 25.29
C SER A 254 -15.28 -24.74 26.74
N PRO A 255 -15.61 -25.77 27.54
CA PRO A 255 -16.07 -25.58 28.91
C PRO A 255 -15.12 -24.74 29.77
N GLU A 256 -13.82 -24.78 29.48
CA GLU A 256 -12.80 -23.98 30.17
C GLU A 256 -12.84 -22.49 29.78
N LEU A 257 -13.19 -22.18 28.53
CA LEU A 257 -13.35 -20.80 28.06
C LEU A 257 -14.73 -20.23 28.40
N GLU A 258 -15.77 -21.08 28.46
CA GLU A 258 -17.11 -20.72 28.92
C GLU A 258 -17.07 -20.22 30.36
N ASP A 259 -16.33 -20.88 31.26
CA ASP A 259 -16.18 -20.47 32.67
C ASP A 259 -15.45 -19.13 32.83
N ILE A 260 -14.49 -18.82 31.95
CA ILE A 260 -13.70 -17.58 32.01
C ILE A 260 -14.47 -16.38 31.41
N VAL A 261 -15.13 -16.59 30.27
CA VAL A 261 -15.79 -15.53 29.49
C VAL A 261 -17.28 -15.39 29.85
N ASP A 262 -17.85 -16.36 30.58
CA ASP A 262 -19.27 -16.46 30.94
C ASP A 262 -20.20 -16.40 29.70
N MET A 263 -19.75 -17.05 28.62
CA MET A 263 -20.47 -17.13 27.36
C MET A 263 -20.36 -18.54 26.78
N ARG A 264 -21.49 -19.09 26.32
CA ARG A 264 -21.54 -20.41 25.67
C ARG A 264 -21.26 -20.36 24.17
N GLU A 265 -21.71 -19.28 23.52
CA GLU A 265 -21.53 -19.02 22.09
C GLU A 265 -21.14 -17.56 21.85
N ALA A 266 -19.99 -17.32 21.22
CA ALA A 266 -19.47 -15.98 21.00
C ALA A 266 -18.70 -15.85 19.69
N THR A 267 -18.61 -14.63 19.15
CA THR A 267 -17.75 -14.34 18.00
C THR A 267 -16.29 -14.31 18.43
N ARG A 268 -15.36 -14.56 17.51
CA ARG A 268 -13.92 -14.50 17.81
C ARG A 268 -13.49 -13.18 18.46
N GLN A 269 -14.11 -12.06 18.06
CA GLN A 269 -13.82 -10.75 18.63
C GLN A 269 -14.31 -10.63 20.07
N GLU A 270 -15.55 -11.08 20.36
CA GLU A 270 -16.11 -11.11 21.71
C GLU A 270 -15.26 -12.01 22.63
N ILE A 271 -14.82 -13.18 22.14
CA ILE A 271 -13.97 -14.10 22.91
C ILE A 271 -12.63 -13.46 23.26
N VAL A 272 -11.95 -12.86 22.28
CA VAL A 272 -10.66 -12.18 22.52
C VAL A 272 -10.83 -10.98 23.45
N MET A 273 -11.92 -10.23 23.30
CA MET A 273 -12.21 -9.09 24.18
C MET A 273 -12.51 -9.56 25.61
N GLY A 274 -13.32 -10.60 25.80
CA GLY A 274 -13.64 -11.16 27.11
C GLY A 274 -12.40 -11.70 27.82
N VAL A 275 -11.51 -12.40 27.10
CA VAL A 275 -10.22 -12.85 27.64
C VAL A 275 -9.32 -11.65 28.00
N TRP A 276 -9.28 -10.62 27.15
CA TRP A 276 -8.52 -9.40 27.43
C TRP A 276 -9.05 -8.65 28.65
N GLU A 277 -10.37 -8.53 28.80
CA GLU A 277 -11.03 -7.93 29.95
C GLU A 277 -10.74 -8.73 31.22
N TYR A 278 -10.79 -10.06 31.17
CA TYR A 278 -10.40 -10.94 32.27
C TYR A 278 -8.94 -10.73 32.69
N ILE A 279 -7.99 -10.73 31.73
CA ILE A 279 -6.55 -10.48 31.98
C ILE A 279 -6.35 -9.10 32.64
N LYS A 280 -7.06 -8.08 32.15
CA LYS A 280 -6.97 -6.72 32.67
C LYS A 280 -7.56 -6.60 34.08
N MET A 281 -8.70 -7.24 34.35
CA MET A 281 -9.32 -7.25 35.68
C MET A 281 -8.48 -8.00 36.71
N MET A 282 -7.82 -9.09 36.30
CA MET A 282 -6.97 -9.89 37.16
C MET A 282 -5.53 -9.37 37.25
N GLY A 283 -5.18 -8.30 36.51
CA GLY A 283 -3.85 -7.68 36.54
C GLY A 283 -2.73 -8.59 36.03
N LEU A 284 -3.03 -9.53 35.13
CA LEU A 284 -2.12 -10.59 34.67
C LEU A 284 -1.16 -10.11 33.55
N GLN A 285 -1.01 -8.81 33.38
CA GLN A 285 -0.19 -8.23 32.32
C GLN A 285 1.26 -8.06 32.81
N GLU A 286 2.18 -8.89 32.33
CA GLU A 286 3.62 -8.66 32.41
C GLU A 286 4.10 -7.85 31.19
N ASP A 287 4.99 -6.89 31.41
CA ASP A 287 5.34 -5.85 30.43
C ASP A 287 6.17 -6.32 29.21
N GLU A 288 6.62 -7.58 29.14
CA GLU A 288 7.67 -7.99 28.19
C GLU A 288 7.42 -9.16 27.22
N GLU A 289 6.25 -9.83 27.14
CA GLU A 289 6.11 -10.91 26.13
C GLU A 289 4.70 -11.10 25.53
N LYS A 290 4.58 -10.89 24.20
CA LYS A 290 3.38 -11.21 23.42
C LYS A 290 3.46 -12.65 22.90
N ARG A 291 2.77 -13.60 23.55
CA ARG A 291 2.63 -14.98 23.05
C ARG A 291 1.25 -15.21 22.42
N HIS A 292 1.26 -15.99 21.33
CA HIS A 292 0.08 -16.35 20.53
C HIS A 292 -0.75 -17.45 21.22
N PHE A 293 -2.06 -17.30 21.24
CA PHE A 293 -3.01 -18.35 21.62
C PHE A 293 -3.54 -19.05 20.38
N ALA A 294 -3.47 -20.38 20.35
CA ALA A 294 -4.12 -21.22 19.36
C ALA A 294 -5.50 -21.63 19.89
N VAL A 295 -6.56 -21.34 19.12
CA VAL A 295 -7.93 -21.79 19.41
C VAL A 295 -8.22 -23.02 18.55
N THR A 296 -8.78 -24.06 19.16
CA THR A 296 -9.20 -25.29 18.50
C THR A 296 -10.71 -25.44 18.42
N SER A 297 -11.13 -26.16 17.37
CA SER A 297 -12.43 -26.76 17.03
C SER A 297 -13.62 -25.87 16.69
N PHE A 298 -14.32 -26.28 15.62
CA PHE A 298 -15.50 -25.67 15.03
C PHE A 298 -16.75 -25.87 15.90
N CYS A 299 -17.70 -24.94 15.80
CA CYS A 299 -19.03 -25.02 16.39
C CYS A 299 -19.70 -26.36 16.03
N GLU A 300 -20.21 -27.09 17.03
CA GLU A 300 -20.89 -28.37 16.81
C GLU A 300 -22.14 -28.15 15.95
N ALA A 301 -22.29 -28.97 14.91
CA ALA A 301 -23.45 -28.92 14.03
C ALA A 301 -24.73 -29.23 14.82
N LEU A 302 -25.84 -28.58 14.46
CA LEU A 302 -27.14 -28.90 15.03
C LEU A 302 -27.54 -30.31 14.53
N SER A 303 -27.44 -31.30 15.41
CA SER A 303 -27.71 -32.70 15.09
C SER A 303 -29.16 -33.04 15.42
N LEU A 304 -30.00 -33.17 14.39
CA LEU A 304 -31.40 -33.57 14.52
C LEU A 304 -31.49 -35.08 14.25
N SER A 305 -31.86 -35.86 15.26
CA SER A 305 -32.16 -37.27 15.08
C SER A 305 -33.56 -37.43 14.48
N TYR A 306 -33.67 -38.19 13.38
CA TYR A 306 -34.95 -38.47 12.74
C TYR A 306 -35.03 -39.94 12.36
N THR A 307 -36.16 -40.59 12.66
CA THR A 307 -36.41 -41.97 12.25
C THR A 307 -37.30 -42.00 11.02
N ILE A 308 -36.78 -42.51 9.91
CA ILE A 308 -37.54 -42.85 8.71
C ILE A 308 -38.41 -44.05 9.03
N ARG A 309 -39.73 -43.84 9.03
CA ARG A 309 -40.75 -44.89 9.26
C ARG A 309 -41.38 -45.29 7.94
N LEU A 310 -41.30 -46.56 7.58
CA LEU A 310 -41.88 -47.18 6.38
C LEU A 310 -43.12 -48.05 6.70
N ASP A 311 -43.53 -48.08 7.97
CA ASP A 311 -44.67 -48.87 8.45
C ASP A 311 -46.02 -48.32 7.91
N GLU A 312 -46.96 -49.22 7.61
CA GLU A 312 -48.31 -48.91 7.13
C GLU A 312 -49.10 -48.02 8.12
N GLN A 313 -48.89 -48.18 9.43
CA GLN A 313 -49.62 -47.44 10.47
C GLN A 313 -49.26 -45.95 10.52
N PHE A 314 -48.01 -45.60 10.23
CA PHE A 314 -47.53 -44.20 10.22
C PHE A 314 -48.07 -43.43 9.01
N HIS A 315 -48.22 -44.11 7.86
CA HIS A 315 -48.70 -43.50 6.62
C HIS A 315 -50.23 -43.35 6.54
N LYS A 316 -50.98 -43.84 7.55
CA LYS A 316 -52.42 -43.60 7.68
C LYS A 316 -52.75 -42.19 8.22
N ASP A 317 -51.87 -41.60 9.03
CA ASP A 317 -51.96 -40.22 9.53
C ASP A 317 -50.53 -39.65 9.76
N PRO A 318 -49.84 -39.19 8.70
CA PRO A 318 -48.45 -38.78 8.79
C PRO A 318 -48.32 -37.41 9.47
N GLN A 319 -47.86 -37.38 10.72
CA GLN A 319 -47.54 -36.12 11.40
C GLN A 319 -46.10 -35.68 11.10
N PRO A 320 -45.87 -34.42 10.67
CA PRO A 320 -44.53 -33.89 10.45
C PRO A 320 -43.79 -33.75 11.77
N THR A 321 -42.49 -34.07 11.77
CA THR A 321 -41.63 -33.73 12.92
C THR A 321 -41.20 -32.28 12.78
N VAL A 322 -41.51 -31.47 13.80
CA VAL A 322 -41.31 -30.01 13.80
C VAL A 322 -40.18 -29.63 14.74
N TYR A 323 -39.22 -28.84 14.26
CA TYR A 323 -38.13 -28.27 15.05
C TYR A 323 -38.14 -26.74 14.97
N ASP A 324 -38.14 -26.07 16.12
CA ASP A 324 -38.07 -24.61 16.20
C ASP A 324 -36.62 -24.17 16.51
N VAL A 325 -36.05 -23.37 15.61
CA VAL A 325 -34.65 -22.92 15.65
C VAL A 325 -34.59 -21.40 15.67
N ARG A 326 -33.90 -20.80 16.65
CA ARG A 326 -33.70 -19.34 16.67
C ARG A 326 -32.67 -18.91 15.63
N VAL A 327 -33.02 -17.98 14.76
CA VAL A 327 -32.16 -17.41 13.72
C VAL A 327 -32.07 -15.89 13.87
N ALA A 328 -30.91 -15.33 13.55
CA ALA A 328 -30.66 -13.90 13.64
C ALA A 328 -30.92 -13.22 12.27
N VAL A 329 -31.72 -12.16 12.27
CA VAL A 329 -32.09 -11.36 11.09
C VAL A 329 -31.59 -9.91 11.28
N ASP A 330 -31.12 -9.29 10.19
CA ASP A 330 -30.67 -7.89 10.22
C ASP A 330 -31.84 -6.91 10.44
N ASP A 331 -31.57 -5.79 11.13
CA ASP A 331 -32.57 -4.74 11.32
C ASP A 331 -32.86 -3.99 10.00
N PRO A 332 -34.13 -3.79 9.60
CA PRO A 332 -34.48 -3.06 8.38
C PRO A 332 -34.00 -1.60 8.34
N LEU A 333 -33.68 -0.99 9.50
CA LEU A 333 -33.07 0.35 9.55
C LEU A 333 -31.64 0.37 9.01
N ARG A 334 -30.92 -0.76 9.08
CA ARG A 334 -29.54 -0.90 8.57
C ARG A 334 -29.47 -0.60 7.07
N GLU A 335 -30.46 -1.07 6.30
CA GLU A 335 -30.53 -0.84 4.86
C GLU A 335 -30.74 0.64 4.53
N LYS A 336 -31.65 1.31 5.26
CA LYS A 336 -31.90 2.75 5.11
C LYS A 336 -30.67 3.60 5.47
N MET A 337 -29.97 3.26 6.55
CA MET A 337 -28.72 3.95 6.94
C MET A 337 -27.59 3.71 5.93
N THR A 338 -27.50 2.49 5.37
CA THR A 338 -26.52 2.15 4.32
C THR A 338 -26.80 2.89 3.02
N ALA A 339 -28.07 3.04 2.64
CA ALA A 339 -28.48 3.83 1.48
C ALA A 339 -28.09 5.32 1.63
N PHE A 340 -28.19 5.88 2.83
CA PHE A 340 -27.72 7.24 3.10
C PHE A 340 -26.20 7.39 2.92
N LEU A 341 -25.42 6.41 3.38
CA LEU A 341 -23.95 6.42 3.24
C LEU A 341 -23.47 6.27 1.79
N ASN A 342 -24.23 5.53 0.97
CA ASN A 342 -23.90 5.19 -0.41
C ASN A 342 -24.59 6.08 -1.45
N ASN A 343 -25.11 7.24 -1.05
CA ASN A 343 -25.76 8.18 -1.98
C ASN A 343 -24.77 8.66 -3.06
N ALA A 344 -24.98 8.24 -4.30
CA ALA A 344 -24.14 8.59 -5.44
C ALA A 344 -24.09 10.10 -5.73
N GLY A 345 -25.16 10.84 -5.39
CA GLY A 345 -25.21 12.31 -5.56
C GLY A 345 -24.21 13.06 -4.66
N TYR A 346 -23.92 12.53 -3.47
CA TYR A 346 -22.96 13.11 -2.54
C TYR A 346 -21.52 13.10 -3.09
N ALA A 347 -21.15 12.02 -3.79
CA ALA A 347 -19.85 11.94 -4.44
C ALA A 347 -19.71 12.94 -5.61
N GLY A 348 -20.82 13.28 -6.27
CA GLY A 348 -20.88 14.32 -7.29
C GLY A 348 -20.67 15.72 -6.69
N MET A 349 -21.40 16.05 -5.63
CA MET A 349 -21.28 17.34 -4.93
C MET A 349 -19.86 17.57 -4.40
N LEU A 350 -19.20 16.55 -3.84
CA LEU A 350 -17.81 16.68 -3.37
C LEU A 350 -16.81 17.02 -4.48
N LYS A 351 -17.05 16.56 -5.71
CA LYS A 351 -16.19 16.91 -6.86
C LYS A 351 -16.39 18.37 -7.27
N GLU A 352 -17.62 18.86 -7.19
CA GLU A 352 -17.95 20.26 -7.47
C GLU A 352 -17.33 21.19 -6.41
N VAL A 353 -17.46 20.86 -5.12
CA VAL A 353 -16.80 21.60 -4.02
C VAL A 353 -15.29 21.67 -4.23
N ALA A 354 -14.65 20.56 -4.61
CA ALA A 354 -13.21 20.55 -4.89
C ALA A 354 -12.81 21.44 -6.09
N SER A 355 -13.68 21.56 -7.09
CA SER A 355 -13.46 22.46 -8.23
C SER A 355 -13.61 23.94 -7.82
N LEU A 356 -14.57 24.25 -6.95
CA LEU A 356 -14.77 25.61 -6.44
C LEU A 356 -13.60 26.03 -5.54
N ASP A 357 -13.08 25.12 -4.72
CA ASP A 357 -11.90 25.35 -3.89
C ASP A 357 -10.65 25.70 -4.70
N GLU A 358 -10.46 25.05 -5.85
CA GLU A 358 -9.35 25.36 -6.75
C GLU A 358 -9.49 26.77 -7.35
N GLN A 359 -10.69 27.17 -7.73
CA GLN A 359 -10.96 28.53 -8.20
C GLN A 359 -10.73 29.56 -7.09
N LEU A 360 -11.19 29.26 -5.86
CA LEU A 360 -11.01 30.12 -4.70
C LEU A 360 -9.52 30.36 -4.39
N ALA A 361 -8.71 29.30 -4.39
CA ALA A 361 -7.28 29.43 -4.12
C ALA A 361 -6.53 30.27 -5.17
N ILE A 362 -6.93 30.19 -6.44
CA ILE A 362 -6.38 31.05 -7.50
C ILE A 362 -6.70 32.53 -7.22
N ILE A 363 -7.94 32.82 -6.81
CA ILE A 363 -8.36 34.20 -6.48
C ILE A 363 -7.60 34.70 -5.25
N VAL A 364 -7.48 33.89 -4.21
CA VAL A 364 -6.72 34.22 -2.99
C VAL A 364 -5.25 34.49 -3.32
N GLN A 365 -4.63 33.71 -4.19
CA GLN A 365 -3.26 33.97 -4.64
C GLN A 365 -3.14 35.30 -5.40
N ALA A 366 -4.13 35.63 -6.24
CA ALA A 366 -4.16 36.93 -6.93
C ALA A 366 -4.31 38.11 -5.94
N ILE A 367 -5.06 37.92 -4.85
CA ILE A 367 -5.16 38.90 -3.75
C ILE A 367 -3.80 39.07 -3.06
N HIS A 368 -3.08 37.99 -2.75
CA HIS A 368 -1.73 38.05 -2.17
C HIS A 368 -0.76 38.87 -3.05
N VAL A 369 -0.74 38.60 -4.36
CA VAL A 369 0.10 39.34 -5.30
C VAL A 369 -0.29 40.82 -5.36
N SER A 370 -1.59 41.13 -5.31
CA SER A 370 -2.08 42.50 -5.35
C SER A 370 -1.72 43.26 -4.07
N LYS A 371 -1.85 42.63 -2.90
CA LYS A 371 -1.44 43.20 -1.61
C LYS A 371 0.06 43.42 -1.54
N ALA A 372 0.89 42.46 -1.95
CA ALA A 372 2.34 42.62 -1.99
C ALA A 372 2.76 43.82 -2.87
N LYS A 373 2.10 44.03 -4.01
CA LYS A 373 2.31 45.21 -4.87
C LYS A 373 1.89 46.50 -4.17
N HIS A 374 0.73 46.50 -3.52
CA HIS A 374 0.24 47.64 -2.76
C HIS A 374 1.22 48.02 -1.64
N ASP A 375 1.64 47.07 -0.83
CA ASP A 375 2.57 47.28 0.29
C ASP A 375 3.95 47.75 -0.20
N PHE A 376 4.44 47.21 -1.32
CA PHE A 376 5.67 47.66 -1.98
C PHE A 376 5.59 49.14 -2.41
N LEU A 377 4.51 49.51 -3.10
CA LEU A 377 4.31 50.90 -3.56
C LEU A 377 4.05 51.84 -2.40
N ASN A 378 3.35 51.39 -1.35
CA ASN A 378 3.11 52.18 -0.15
C ASN A 378 4.43 52.47 0.58
N SER A 379 5.27 51.45 0.79
CA SER A 379 6.59 51.61 1.42
C SER A 379 7.52 52.53 0.61
N LEU A 380 7.47 52.47 -0.72
CA LEU A 380 8.18 53.41 -1.59
C LEU A 380 7.66 54.85 -1.42
N SER A 381 6.36 55.04 -1.21
CA SER A 381 5.75 56.37 -1.07
C SER A 381 6.04 57.03 0.29
N GLU A 382 6.19 56.24 1.35
CA GLU A 382 6.42 56.73 2.71
C GLU A 382 7.87 57.23 2.93
N ASP A 383 8.87 56.44 2.52
CA ASP A 383 10.29 56.84 2.57
C ASP A 383 11.05 56.36 1.32
N PRO A 384 10.98 57.10 0.20
CA PRO A 384 11.58 56.66 -1.06
C PRO A 384 13.11 56.53 -0.99
N ALA A 385 13.78 57.38 -0.21
CA ALA A 385 15.24 57.41 -0.16
C ALA A 385 15.81 56.19 0.59
N THR A 386 15.21 55.82 1.72
CA THR A 386 15.61 54.63 2.47
C THR A 386 15.13 53.36 1.79
N PHE A 387 13.92 53.37 1.23
CA PHE A 387 13.37 52.25 0.48
C PHE A 387 14.28 51.83 -0.68
N VAL A 388 14.67 52.77 -1.55
CA VAL A 388 15.54 52.47 -2.70
C VAL A 388 16.90 51.93 -2.24
N ARG A 389 17.47 52.47 -1.16
CA ARG A 389 18.75 51.98 -0.61
C ARG A 389 18.63 50.53 -0.11
N ASN A 390 17.57 50.23 0.62
CA ASN A 390 17.30 48.88 1.12
C ASN A 390 16.98 47.91 -0.01
N TRP A 391 16.22 48.35 -1.01
CA TRP A 391 15.88 47.54 -2.18
C TRP A 391 17.13 47.20 -2.99
N LEU A 392 18.01 48.16 -3.28
CA LEU A 392 19.29 47.89 -3.95
C LEU A 392 20.18 46.93 -3.15
N SER A 393 20.22 47.09 -1.82
CA SER A 393 20.94 46.15 -0.94
C SER A 393 20.36 44.74 -0.99
N SER A 394 19.03 44.61 -1.00
CA SER A 394 18.34 43.32 -1.14
C SER A 394 18.63 42.69 -2.51
N GLN A 395 18.48 43.43 -3.61
CA GLN A 395 18.73 42.92 -4.96
C GLN A 395 20.19 42.49 -5.15
N LYS A 396 21.15 43.21 -4.56
CA LYS A 396 22.56 42.81 -4.53
C LYS A 396 22.75 41.47 -3.81
N ARG A 397 22.17 41.32 -2.61
CA ARG A 397 22.24 40.05 -1.86
C ARG A 397 21.56 38.90 -2.59
N ASP A 398 20.39 39.15 -3.18
CA ASP A 398 19.67 38.15 -3.97
C ASP A 398 20.51 37.71 -5.17
N LEU A 399 21.20 38.64 -5.83
CA LEU A 399 22.12 38.33 -6.92
C LEU A 399 23.34 37.52 -6.43
N GLU A 400 23.93 37.88 -5.29
CA GLU A 400 25.01 37.11 -4.65
C GLU A 400 24.56 35.68 -4.30
N VAL A 401 23.32 35.51 -3.83
CA VAL A 401 22.71 34.20 -3.57
C VAL A 401 22.50 33.42 -4.88
N ILE A 402 21.94 34.06 -5.91
CA ILE A 402 21.68 33.43 -7.21
C ILE A 402 23.00 33.02 -7.90
N LEU A 403 24.05 33.82 -7.77
CA LEU A 403 25.38 33.54 -8.29
C LEU A 403 26.16 32.52 -7.44
N GLY A 404 25.62 32.11 -6.29
CA GLY A 404 26.28 31.18 -5.37
C GLY A 404 27.51 31.78 -4.66
N GLU A 405 27.65 33.10 -4.68
CA GLU A 405 28.72 33.85 -4.01
C GLU A 405 28.42 34.09 -2.52
N ALA A 406 27.46 33.37 -1.94
CA ALA A 406 26.99 33.56 -0.58
C ALA A 406 28.16 33.61 0.44
N MET A 407 28.51 34.84 0.80
CA MET A 407 29.40 35.18 1.90
C MET A 407 28.80 34.57 3.17
N ARG A 408 29.63 33.88 3.96
CA ARG A 408 29.34 33.57 5.37
C ARG A 408 28.77 34.82 6.01
N GLY A 409 27.55 34.74 6.54
CA GLY A 409 26.80 35.87 7.10
C GLY A 409 27.59 36.71 8.09
N GLY A 410 28.18 37.78 7.59
CA GLY A 410 28.86 38.82 8.34
C GLY A 410 28.97 40.03 7.44
N GLY A 411 28.28 41.12 7.79
CA GLY A 411 28.44 42.41 7.12
C GLY A 411 29.90 42.87 7.15
N GLU A 412 30.18 43.93 6.40
CA GLU A 412 31.52 44.48 6.05
C GLU A 412 32.50 44.78 7.21
N ASP A 413 32.17 44.49 8.48
CA ASP A 413 32.93 44.89 9.67
C ASP A 413 33.57 43.72 10.44
N VAL A 414 33.96 42.63 9.78
CA VAL A 414 34.66 41.51 10.46
C VAL A 414 36.06 41.91 10.98
N ASN A 415 36.60 43.05 10.54
CA ASN A 415 37.88 43.60 11.02
C ASN A 415 37.75 44.75 12.04
N GLY A 416 36.55 45.09 12.50
CA GLY A 416 36.33 46.15 13.47
C GLY A 416 36.82 45.78 14.88
N ASP A 417 37.56 46.69 15.53
CA ASP A 417 38.07 46.55 16.91
C ASP A 417 36.95 46.33 17.97
N GLU A 418 35.69 46.54 17.61
CA GLU A 418 34.53 46.28 18.47
C GLU A 418 34.34 44.78 18.78
N TRP A 419 34.69 43.88 17.86
CA TRP A 419 34.60 42.44 18.09
C TRP A 419 35.60 41.94 19.16
N ARG A 420 36.67 42.70 19.39
CA ARG A 420 37.77 42.37 20.31
C ARG A 420 37.61 42.94 21.73
N LYS A 421 36.75 43.94 21.94
CA LYS A 421 36.54 44.54 23.27
C LYS A 421 35.54 43.70 24.08
N GLY A 422 36.01 43.03 25.14
CA GLY A 422 35.13 42.40 26.14
C GLY A 422 34.57 43.42 27.14
N GLY A 423 33.37 43.16 27.69
CA GLY A 423 32.73 44.02 28.70
C GLY A 423 31.20 43.88 28.73
N LYS A 424 30.53 44.45 29.75
CA LYS A 424 29.05 44.40 29.86
C LYS A 424 28.32 45.16 28.75
N GLU A 425 28.97 46.13 28.12
CA GLU A 425 28.43 46.90 26.99
C GLU A 425 28.97 46.43 25.62
N SER A 426 29.66 45.29 25.59
CA SER A 426 30.16 44.68 24.35
C SER A 426 29.06 43.90 23.62
N ILE A 427 29.25 43.65 22.31
CA ILE A 427 28.44 42.71 21.51
C ILE A 427 28.35 41.34 22.20
N TRP A 428 29.41 40.92 22.88
CA TRP A 428 29.45 39.68 23.70
C TRP A 428 28.55 39.70 24.94
N GLY A 429 28.11 40.88 25.39
CA GLY A 429 27.18 41.06 26.51
C GLY A 429 25.70 41.00 26.12
N THR A 430 25.39 41.05 24.81
CA THR A 430 24.01 41.04 24.29
C THR A 430 23.30 39.71 24.54
N ILE A 431 21.97 39.76 24.62
CA ILE A 431 21.13 38.57 24.82
C ILE A 431 21.32 37.59 23.67
N ASN A 432 21.37 38.05 22.42
CA ASN A 432 21.60 37.18 21.26
C ASN A 432 22.95 36.48 21.29
N ALA A 433 24.03 37.18 21.68
CA ALA A 433 25.34 36.55 21.83
C ALA A 433 25.33 35.55 23.00
N ARG A 434 24.69 35.88 24.12
CA ARG A 434 24.56 34.98 25.28
C ARG A 434 23.68 33.78 25.00
N GLU A 435 22.61 33.92 24.22
CA GLU A 435 21.76 32.81 23.80
C GLU A 435 22.41 31.98 22.71
N SER A 436 23.17 32.58 21.79
CA SER A 436 23.96 31.85 20.79
C SER A 436 25.11 31.09 21.46
N VAL A 437 25.79 31.69 22.43
CA VAL A 437 26.82 31.05 23.24
C VAL A 437 26.20 30.01 24.16
N ASN A 438 25.06 30.27 24.80
CA ASN A 438 24.33 29.26 25.57
C ASN A 438 23.80 28.15 24.68
N SER A 439 23.44 28.39 23.42
CA SER A 439 23.08 27.36 22.44
C SER A 439 24.31 26.57 21.97
N LEU A 440 25.46 27.23 21.84
CA LEU A 440 26.77 26.59 21.57
C LEU A 440 27.31 25.81 22.77
N LEU A 441 26.97 26.19 24.00
CA LEU A 441 27.37 25.53 25.25
C LEU A 441 26.32 24.49 25.72
N SER A 442 25.03 24.69 25.40
CA SER A 442 23.93 23.72 25.61
C SER A 442 23.88 22.67 24.52
N ARG A 443 24.48 22.95 23.35
CA ARG A 443 25.32 21.96 22.69
C ARG A 443 26.43 21.60 23.66
N THR A 444 26.10 20.76 24.63
CA THR A 444 27.08 19.82 25.13
C THR A 444 27.72 19.26 23.86
N PRO A 445 29.04 19.31 23.67
CA PRO A 445 29.61 18.33 22.79
C PRO A 445 29.16 17.03 23.43
N SER A 446 28.11 16.40 22.90
CA SER A 446 28.23 14.97 22.69
C SER A 446 29.65 14.87 22.16
N GLN A 447 30.58 14.31 22.96
CA GLN A 447 31.79 13.75 22.38
C GLN A 447 31.35 13.23 21.03
N PRO A 448 31.95 13.64 19.89
CA PRO A 448 31.48 13.20 18.60
C PRO A 448 31.28 11.71 18.78
N GLN A 449 30.02 11.29 18.86
CA GLN A 449 29.76 9.89 19.08
C GLN A 449 30.09 9.41 17.71
N GLN A 450 31.38 9.07 17.54
CA GLN A 450 32.00 8.71 16.28
C GLN A 450 30.93 7.89 15.63
N SER A 451 30.35 8.38 14.53
CA SER A 451 29.29 7.62 13.91
C SER A 451 29.96 6.27 13.67
N GLN A 452 29.47 5.21 14.31
CA GLN A 452 30.09 3.91 14.16
C GLN A 452 29.84 3.37 12.74
N ASN A 453 29.37 4.22 11.83
CA ASN A 453 28.98 3.85 10.49
C ASN A 453 30.20 3.94 9.60
N THR A 454 30.42 2.86 8.87
CA THR A 454 31.57 2.69 7.99
C THR A 454 31.12 2.78 6.54
N ALA A 455 31.84 3.54 5.72
CA ALA A 455 31.68 3.56 4.27
C ALA A 455 32.91 2.93 3.59
N VAL A 456 32.70 2.03 2.64
CA VAL A 456 33.74 1.46 1.78
C VAL A 456 33.42 1.89 0.35
N ILE A 457 34.31 2.65 -0.28
CA ILE A 457 34.06 3.30 -1.58
C ILE A 457 35.18 2.94 -2.55
N THR A 458 34.85 2.27 -3.66
CA THR A 458 35.79 2.02 -4.76
C THR A 458 35.76 3.14 -5.80
N GLY A 459 36.92 3.46 -6.38
CA GLY A 459 37.07 4.67 -7.21
C GLY A 459 36.82 5.94 -6.38
N GLY A 460 37.07 5.88 -5.08
CA GLY A 460 36.69 6.91 -4.11
C GLY A 460 37.64 8.10 -4.04
N ALA A 461 38.72 8.11 -4.82
CA ALA A 461 39.73 9.17 -4.81
C ALA A 461 39.53 10.21 -5.92
N SER A 462 38.59 9.98 -6.85
CA SER A 462 38.27 10.94 -7.93
C SER A 462 36.77 11.01 -8.26
N GLY A 463 36.36 12.07 -8.97
CA GLY A 463 35.00 12.22 -9.51
C GLY A 463 33.87 12.03 -8.50
N ILE A 464 32.85 11.27 -8.88
CA ILE A 464 31.66 10.95 -8.05
C ILE A 464 32.07 10.24 -6.76
N GLY A 465 33.04 9.32 -6.83
CA GLY A 465 33.52 8.60 -5.65
C GLY A 465 34.17 9.52 -4.64
N LEU A 466 34.98 10.49 -5.06
CA LEU A 466 35.54 11.50 -4.16
C LEU A 466 34.49 12.41 -3.54
N ALA A 467 33.48 12.82 -4.31
CA ALA A 467 32.35 13.59 -3.79
C ALA A 467 31.58 12.79 -2.72
N LEU A 468 31.38 11.49 -2.95
CA LEU A 468 30.74 10.60 -1.97
C LEU A 468 31.61 10.42 -0.72
N THR A 469 32.93 10.24 -0.88
CA THR A 469 33.90 10.18 0.22
C THR A 469 33.82 11.45 1.08
N LYS A 470 33.86 12.64 0.45
CA LYS A 470 33.74 13.93 1.15
C LYS A 470 32.45 14.03 1.94
N LYS A 471 31.33 13.59 1.36
CA LYS A 471 30.03 13.65 2.01
C LYS A 471 29.93 12.70 3.20
N CYS A 472 30.39 11.46 3.05
CA CYS A 472 30.42 10.48 4.15
C CYS A 472 31.33 10.95 5.30
N ALA A 473 32.51 11.48 4.97
CA ALA A 473 33.43 12.04 5.96
C ALA A 473 32.80 13.27 6.68
N GLY A 474 32.05 14.10 5.95
CA GLY A 474 31.31 15.24 6.50
C GLY A 474 30.22 14.83 7.51
N TYR A 475 29.65 13.63 7.37
CA TYR A 475 28.74 13.04 8.35
C TYR A 475 29.44 12.34 9.52
N GLY A 476 30.77 12.39 9.59
CA GLY A 476 31.54 11.73 10.64
C GLY A 476 31.56 10.21 10.51
N MET A 477 31.33 9.66 9.29
CA MET A 477 31.55 8.24 9.02
C MET A 477 33.05 7.95 8.93
N ARG A 478 33.43 6.72 9.29
CA ARG A 478 34.77 6.21 8.99
C ARG A 478 34.76 5.70 7.55
N VAL A 479 35.62 6.24 6.69
CA VAL A 479 35.58 5.94 5.24
C VAL A 479 36.85 5.20 4.83
N LEU A 480 36.69 4.04 4.18
CA LEU A 480 37.76 3.37 3.46
C LEU A 480 37.65 3.68 1.97
N VAL A 481 38.64 4.41 1.45
CA VAL A 481 38.76 4.78 0.04
C VAL A 481 39.68 3.79 -0.64
N ALA A 482 39.13 3.06 -1.61
CA ALA A 482 39.86 2.16 -2.49
C ALA A 482 39.97 2.77 -3.89
N ASP A 483 41.19 2.95 -4.39
CA ASP A 483 41.45 3.48 -5.73
C ASP A 483 42.79 2.92 -6.26
N TRP A 484 43.04 2.98 -7.56
CA TRP A 484 44.29 2.49 -8.15
C TRP A 484 45.38 3.57 -8.21
N ASP A 485 44.97 4.85 -8.20
CA ASP A 485 45.88 6.01 -8.28
C ASP A 485 46.33 6.46 -6.89
N GLU A 486 47.57 6.14 -6.53
CA GLU A 486 48.18 6.52 -5.25
C GLU A 486 48.20 8.03 -5.01
N LYS A 487 48.38 8.85 -6.06
CA LYS A 487 48.44 10.32 -5.90
C LYS A 487 47.09 10.88 -5.48
N ASN A 488 46.01 10.36 -6.07
CA ASN A 488 44.66 10.78 -5.70
C ASN A 488 44.31 10.29 -4.29
N LEU A 489 44.77 9.09 -3.90
CA LEU A 489 44.60 8.59 -2.53
C LEU A 489 45.30 9.48 -1.51
N ASP A 490 46.55 9.87 -1.76
CA ASP A 490 47.30 10.76 -0.87
C ASP A 490 46.65 12.14 -0.77
N ALA A 491 46.15 12.67 -1.89
CA ALA A 491 45.41 13.93 -1.90
C ALA A 491 44.08 13.84 -1.12
N ALA A 492 43.32 12.75 -1.29
CA ALA A 492 42.06 12.53 -0.58
C ALA A 492 42.28 12.38 0.93
N LYS A 493 43.32 11.62 1.34
CA LYS A 493 43.69 11.46 2.74
C LYS A 493 44.14 12.77 3.37
N SER A 494 44.97 13.54 2.66
CA SER A 494 45.46 14.84 3.14
C SER A 494 44.33 15.87 3.29
N ALA A 495 43.34 15.83 2.40
CA ALA A 495 42.23 16.78 2.42
C ALA A 495 41.14 16.47 3.47
N LEU A 496 40.94 15.20 3.83
CA LEU A 496 39.80 14.75 4.65
C LEU A 496 40.17 14.28 6.05
N GLY A 497 41.46 14.11 6.34
CA GLY A 497 41.96 13.84 7.70
C GLY A 497 41.73 12.41 8.19
N ASP A 498 41.78 12.23 9.51
CA ASP A 498 41.93 10.92 10.16
C ASP A 498 40.74 9.96 10.03
N ASN A 499 39.56 10.48 9.68
CA ASN A 499 38.37 9.64 9.45
C ASN A 499 38.41 8.88 8.11
N VAL A 500 39.40 9.17 7.26
CA VAL A 500 39.57 8.54 5.94
C VAL A 500 40.82 7.67 5.91
N SER A 501 40.61 6.36 5.73
CA SER A 501 41.65 5.38 5.45
C SER A 501 41.71 5.13 3.95
N THR A 502 42.90 4.95 3.39
CA THR A 502 43.11 4.71 1.97
C THR A 502 43.75 3.35 1.73
N ILE A 503 43.44 2.73 0.60
CA ILE A 503 44.10 1.50 0.13
C ILE A 503 44.19 1.52 -1.40
N LYS A 504 45.36 1.15 -1.91
CA LYS A 504 45.55 0.95 -3.35
C LYS A 504 44.92 -0.39 -3.75
N VAL A 505 43.96 -0.36 -4.67
CA VAL A 505 43.25 -1.55 -5.15
C VAL A 505 42.97 -1.42 -6.64
N ASP A 506 43.38 -2.42 -7.40
CA ASP A 506 42.87 -2.69 -8.74
C ASP A 506 41.65 -3.61 -8.63
N VAL A 507 40.46 -3.05 -8.81
CA VAL A 507 39.19 -3.79 -8.65
C VAL A 507 39.06 -4.97 -9.61
N SER A 508 39.84 -5.02 -10.70
CA SER A 508 39.84 -6.15 -11.62
C SER A 508 40.53 -7.40 -11.06
N LYS A 509 41.32 -7.26 -9.99
CA LYS A 509 42.12 -8.33 -9.37
C LYS A 509 41.49 -8.82 -8.08
N THR A 510 41.24 -10.12 -7.99
CA THR A 510 40.63 -10.75 -6.81
C THR A 510 41.52 -10.70 -5.58
N GLU A 511 42.84 -10.68 -5.75
CA GLU A 511 43.82 -10.62 -4.66
C GLU A 511 43.73 -9.29 -3.90
N ASP A 512 43.57 -8.18 -4.62
CA ASP A 512 43.44 -6.85 -4.01
C ASP A 512 42.13 -6.73 -3.20
N TRP A 513 41.07 -7.43 -3.59
CA TRP A 513 39.83 -7.51 -2.82
C TRP A 513 40.00 -8.28 -1.51
N VAL A 514 40.82 -9.33 -1.48
CA VAL A 514 41.18 -10.04 -0.25
C VAL A 514 41.90 -9.09 0.71
N THR A 515 42.89 -8.35 0.23
CA THR A 515 43.62 -7.36 1.05
C THR A 515 42.69 -6.23 1.53
N LEU A 516 41.77 -5.76 0.69
CA LEU A 516 40.76 -4.78 1.09
C LEU A 516 39.87 -5.33 2.20
N LYS A 517 39.38 -6.57 2.08
CA LYS A 517 38.55 -7.23 3.10
C LYS A 517 39.29 -7.36 4.42
N GLU A 518 40.56 -7.77 4.40
CA GLU A 518 41.40 -7.84 5.60
C GLU A 518 41.54 -6.48 6.28
N LYS A 519 41.69 -5.41 5.49
CA LYS A 519 41.73 -4.04 6.01
C LYS A 519 40.39 -3.60 6.61
N VAL A 520 39.26 -3.97 6.01
CA VAL A 520 37.93 -3.72 6.59
C VAL A 520 37.77 -4.44 7.93
N LEU A 521 38.17 -5.70 8.01
CA LEU A 521 38.13 -6.48 9.25
C LEU A 521 39.01 -5.85 10.34
N LYS A 522 40.25 -5.48 9.99
CA LYS A 522 41.24 -4.94 10.92
C LYS A 522 40.89 -3.54 11.42
N ASP A 523 40.62 -2.61 10.51
CA ASP A 523 40.50 -1.19 10.85
C ASP A 523 39.07 -0.81 11.24
N PHE A 524 38.08 -1.56 10.75
CA PHE A 524 36.66 -1.23 10.92
C PHE A 524 35.86 -2.30 11.68
N GLY A 525 36.50 -3.41 12.07
CA GLY A 525 35.84 -4.51 12.79
C GLY A 525 34.87 -5.30 11.92
N GLY A 526 35.04 -5.27 10.59
CA GLY A 526 34.14 -5.95 9.64
C GLY A 526 32.84 -5.20 9.33
N LYS A 527 32.55 -4.10 10.05
CA LYS A 527 31.32 -3.33 9.88
C LYS A 527 31.33 -2.51 8.59
N ILE A 528 30.30 -2.65 7.76
CA ILE A 528 30.07 -1.86 6.53
C ILE A 528 28.61 -1.40 6.51
N ASN A 529 28.38 -0.08 6.58
CA ASN A 529 27.04 0.51 6.48
C ASN A 529 26.77 1.06 5.09
N LEU A 530 27.80 1.51 4.37
CA LEU A 530 27.70 1.93 2.99
C LEU A 530 28.77 1.22 2.18
N LEU A 531 28.38 0.40 1.21
CA LEU A 531 29.27 -0.17 0.21
C LEU A 531 29.01 0.49 -1.13
N ALA A 532 29.92 1.33 -1.60
CA ALA A 532 29.82 1.99 -2.90
C ALA A 532 30.78 1.37 -3.91
N LEU A 533 30.23 0.59 -4.84
CA LEU A 533 30.94 0.01 -5.98
C LEU A 533 30.89 0.98 -7.16
N ASN A 534 31.78 1.97 -7.12
CA ASN A 534 31.80 3.11 -8.05
C ASN A 534 32.96 3.07 -9.07
N ALA A 535 34.04 2.32 -8.79
CA ALA A 535 35.17 2.22 -9.71
C ALA A 535 34.75 1.86 -11.14
N GLY A 536 35.27 2.60 -12.13
CA GLY A 536 35.02 2.33 -13.53
C GLY A 536 35.93 3.10 -14.45
N VAL A 537 36.13 2.54 -15.65
CA VAL A 537 36.93 3.11 -16.73
C VAL A 537 36.10 3.21 -18.01
N SER A 538 36.48 4.14 -18.87
CA SER A 538 35.93 4.29 -20.21
C SER A 538 37.06 4.56 -21.18
N ALA A 539 37.01 3.91 -22.33
CA ALA A 539 37.91 4.14 -23.45
C ALA A 539 37.12 3.92 -24.76
N PRO A 540 37.45 4.64 -25.84
CA PRO A 540 36.93 4.34 -27.17
C PRO A 540 37.17 2.88 -27.51
N THR A 541 36.12 2.18 -27.93
CA THR A 541 36.18 0.79 -28.39
C THR A 541 35.38 0.66 -29.68
N SER A 542 35.83 -0.20 -30.58
CA SER A 542 35.20 -0.52 -31.85
C SER A 542 35.12 -2.02 -32.06
N PHE A 543 34.12 -2.47 -32.83
CA PHE A 543 34.09 -3.86 -33.31
C PHE A 543 35.15 -4.12 -34.39
N GLU A 544 35.79 -3.06 -34.91
CA GLU A 544 36.88 -3.13 -35.89
C GLU A 544 38.27 -3.14 -35.24
N ASP A 545 38.34 -3.08 -33.90
CA ASP A 545 39.62 -3.13 -33.19
C ASP A 545 40.34 -4.47 -33.49
N ALA A 546 41.67 -4.41 -33.62
CA ALA A 546 42.48 -5.57 -33.99
C ALA A 546 42.43 -6.72 -32.96
N ASP A 547 42.10 -6.40 -31.70
CA ASP A 547 41.91 -7.37 -30.62
C ASP A 547 40.81 -6.92 -29.64
N ALA A 548 40.44 -7.83 -28.72
CA ALA A 548 39.43 -7.56 -27.70
C ALA A 548 40.00 -6.94 -26.41
N SER A 549 41.25 -6.45 -26.40
CA SER A 549 41.94 -6.01 -25.17
C SER A 549 41.22 -4.84 -24.49
N GLY A 550 40.71 -3.87 -25.27
CA GLY A 550 39.89 -2.78 -24.77
C GLY A 550 38.59 -3.27 -24.11
N PHE A 551 37.94 -4.25 -24.74
CA PHE A 551 36.72 -4.89 -24.23
C PHE A 551 36.99 -5.62 -22.91
N GLN A 552 38.05 -6.44 -22.86
CA GLN A 552 38.46 -7.17 -21.67
C GLN A 552 38.80 -6.23 -20.51
N LYS A 553 39.60 -5.17 -20.76
CA LYS A 553 39.96 -4.20 -19.73
C LYS A 553 38.75 -3.51 -19.11
N ILE A 554 37.82 -3.06 -19.95
CA ILE A 554 36.58 -2.40 -19.50
C ILE A 554 35.68 -3.37 -18.74
N LEU A 555 35.45 -4.58 -19.25
CA LEU A 555 34.63 -5.58 -18.55
C LEU A 555 35.26 -6.04 -17.23
N ASN A 556 36.58 -6.28 -17.21
CA ASN A 556 37.29 -6.70 -16.00
C ASN A 556 37.18 -5.65 -14.89
N THR A 557 37.23 -4.37 -15.24
CA THR A 557 37.10 -3.29 -14.25
C THR A 557 35.64 -3.02 -13.89
N ASN A 558 34.79 -2.74 -14.89
CA ASN A 558 33.45 -2.20 -14.67
C ASN A 558 32.44 -3.27 -14.27
N LEU A 559 32.59 -4.52 -14.75
CA LEU A 559 31.68 -5.62 -14.46
C LEU A 559 32.27 -6.56 -13.41
N PHE A 560 33.42 -7.18 -13.70
CA PHE A 560 34.02 -8.14 -12.78
C PHE A 560 34.51 -7.45 -11.50
N GLY A 561 34.96 -6.19 -11.57
CA GLY A 561 35.27 -5.43 -10.36
C GLY A 561 34.07 -5.24 -9.43
N VAL A 562 32.87 -5.00 -9.96
CA VAL A 562 31.64 -4.95 -9.16
C VAL A 562 31.32 -6.33 -8.59
N LEU A 563 31.39 -7.39 -9.41
CA LEU A 563 31.11 -8.76 -8.96
C LEU A 563 32.09 -9.23 -7.87
N ASN A 564 33.37 -8.95 -8.02
CA ASN A 564 34.41 -9.25 -7.03
C ASN A 564 34.13 -8.51 -5.71
N GLY A 565 33.70 -7.25 -5.78
CA GLY A 565 33.32 -6.49 -4.59
C GLY A 565 32.10 -7.08 -3.88
N ILE A 566 31.06 -7.43 -4.63
CA ILE A 566 29.86 -8.08 -4.08
C ILE A 566 30.24 -9.41 -3.41
N THR A 567 30.91 -10.31 -4.13
CA THR A 567 31.25 -11.64 -3.60
C THR A 567 32.14 -11.58 -2.36
N THR A 568 33.05 -10.60 -2.31
CA THR A 568 34.00 -10.47 -1.20
C THR A 568 33.40 -9.81 0.05
N LEU A 569 32.63 -8.73 -0.12
CA LEU A 569 32.17 -7.87 0.98
C LEU A 569 30.71 -8.05 1.37
N LEU A 570 29.86 -8.64 0.50
CA LEU A 570 28.44 -8.88 0.82
C LEU A 570 28.25 -9.70 2.11
N PRO A 571 29.05 -10.74 2.42
CA PRO A 571 28.93 -11.43 3.70
C PRO A 571 29.09 -10.50 4.91
N LEU A 572 30.05 -9.56 4.85
CA LEU A 572 30.28 -8.60 5.94
C LEU A 572 29.14 -7.59 6.07
N VAL A 573 28.58 -7.13 4.95
CA VAL A 573 27.39 -6.26 4.92
C VAL A 573 26.20 -6.97 5.57
N LYS A 574 25.94 -8.22 5.19
CA LYS A 574 24.84 -9.03 5.73
C LYS A 574 24.97 -9.28 7.23
N GLU A 575 26.17 -9.63 7.69
CA GLU A 575 26.45 -9.96 9.09
C GLU A 575 26.19 -8.79 10.04
N HIS A 576 26.46 -7.55 9.61
CA HIS A 576 26.38 -6.36 10.46
C HIS A 576 25.11 -5.53 10.26
N ALA A 577 24.32 -5.81 9.22
CA ALA A 577 23.08 -5.09 8.96
C ALA A 577 21.98 -5.55 9.91
N SER A 578 21.34 -4.58 10.57
CA SER A 578 20.20 -4.83 11.47
C SER A 578 19.17 -3.70 11.35
N PRO A 579 17.95 -3.85 11.90
CA PRO A 579 16.97 -2.77 11.89
C PRO A 579 17.44 -1.49 12.58
N SER A 580 18.36 -1.58 13.56
CA SER A 580 18.94 -0.43 14.26
C SER A 580 20.20 0.13 13.59
N SER A 581 20.82 -0.63 12.68
CA SER A 581 21.99 -0.23 11.91
C SER A 581 21.86 -0.77 10.48
N PRO A 582 21.00 -0.16 9.65
CA PRO A 582 20.81 -0.61 8.28
C PRO A 582 22.09 -0.41 7.45
N ALA A 583 22.17 -1.16 6.35
CA ALA A 583 23.24 -1.04 5.38
C ALA A 583 22.70 -0.74 3.98
N SER A 584 23.53 -0.10 3.17
CA SER A 584 23.20 0.29 1.80
C SER A 584 24.33 -0.08 0.85
N ILE A 585 23.98 -0.70 -0.27
CA ILE A 585 24.89 -1.02 -1.36
C ILE A 585 24.56 -0.11 -2.54
N VAL A 586 25.51 0.74 -2.93
CA VAL A 586 25.39 1.63 -4.09
C VAL A 586 26.25 1.07 -5.22
N ILE A 587 25.62 0.79 -6.36
CA ILE A 587 26.31 0.31 -7.56
C ILE A 587 26.20 1.39 -8.63
N THR A 588 27.33 1.78 -9.22
CA THR A 588 27.34 2.87 -10.22
C THR A 588 27.13 2.32 -11.64
N GLY A 589 25.91 2.50 -12.14
CA GLY A 589 25.50 2.30 -13.53
C GLY A 589 25.83 3.50 -14.44
N SER A 590 25.02 3.70 -15.47
CA SER A 590 25.09 4.83 -16.41
C SER A 590 23.83 4.87 -17.26
N LYS A 591 23.39 6.06 -17.72
CA LYS A 591 22.32 6.17 -18.73
C LYS A 591 22.63 5.33 -19.97
N GLN A 592 23.92 5.18 -20.33
CA GLN A 592 24.35 4.37 -21.46
C GLN A 592 24.08 2.87 -21.28
N GLY A 593 24.03 2.36 -20.04
CA GLY A 593 23.64 0.96 -19.77
C GLY A 593 22.13 0.70 -19.91
N ILE A 594 21.32 1.75 -20.02
CA ILE A 594 19.87 1.66 -20.22
C ILE A 594 19.54 1.94 -21.69
N THR A 595 19.96 3.11 -22.20
CA THR A 595 19.59 3.54 -23.54
C THR A 595 20.54 3.03 -24.64
N ASN A 596 21.73 2.54 -24.29
CA ASN A 596 22.72 1.96 -25.22
C ASN A 596 22.99 2.82 -26.48
N PRO A 597 23.38 4.10 -26.35
CA PRO A 597 23.65 4.95 -27.51
C PRO A 597 24.76 4.36 -28.40
N PRO A 598 24.73 4.59 -29.72
CA PRO A 598 25.81 4.19 -30.62
C PRO A 598 27.18 4.71 -30.18
N GLY A 599 28.21 3.87 -30.31
CA GLY A 599 29.57 4.13 -29.85
C GLY A 599 29.90 3.45 -28.51
N ASN A 600 31.18 3.19 -28.25
CA ASN A 600 31.70 2.58 -27.01
C ASN A 600 30.98 1.28 -26.57
N PRO A 601 30.90 0.25 -27.44
CA PRO A 601 30.15 -0.97 -27.16
C PRO A 601 30.60 -1.69 -25.87
N ALA A 602 31.89 -1.64 -25.52
CA ALA A 602 32.40 -2.25 -24.29
C ALA A 602 31.84 -1.58 -23.03
N TYR A 603 31.80 -0.25 -23.03
CA TYR A 603 31.28 0.52 -21.89
C TYR A 603 29.78 0.30 -21.73
N ASN A 604 29.01 0.38 -22.83
CA ASN A 604 27.57 0.12 -22.85
C ASN A 604 27.24 -1.27 -22.32
N ALA A 605 27.92 -2.30 -22.85
CA ALA A 605 27.75 -3.68 -22.41
C ALA A 605 28.06 -3.85 -20.91
N SER A 606 29.15 -3.24 -20.43
CA SER A 606 29.51 -3.31 -19.01
C SER A 606 28.44 -2.69 -18.10
N LYS A 607 27.88 -1.54 -18.47
CA LYS A 607 26.87 -0.84 -17.66
C LYS A 607 25.50 -1.49 -17.76
N ALA A 608 25.16 -2.09 -18.90
CA ALA A 608 23.96 -2.92 -19.04
C ALA A 608 24.04 -4.18 -18.17
N ALA A 609 25.20 -4.85 -18.13
CA ALA A 609 25.41 -6.03 -17.29
C ALA A 609 25.34 -5.68 -15.79
N VAL A 610 26.00 -4.60 -15.37
CA VAL A 610 25.98 -4.14 -13.97
C VAL A 610 24.57 -3.73 -13.51
N LYS A 611 23.78 -3.09 -14.39
CA LYS A 611 22.36 -2.81 -14.14
C LYS A 611 21.62 -4.10 -13.77
N THR A 612 21.73 -5.13 -14.62
CA THR A 612 21.07 -6.42 -14.38
C THR A 612 21.55 -7.09 -13.09
N LEU A 613 22.87 -7.06 -12.81
CA LEU A 613 23.39 -7.59 -11.55
C LEU A 613 22.82 -6.88 -10.32
N ALA A 614 22.68 -5.56 -10.37
CA ALA A 614 22.11 -4.78 -9.27
C ALA A 614 20.62 -5.11 -9.04
N GLU A 615 19.83 -5.28 -10.11
CA GLU A 615 18.42 -5.66 -10.03
C GLU A 615 18.25 -7.01 -9.32
N HIS A 616 19.04 -8.01 -9.72
CA HIS A 616 19.02 -9.34 -9.10
C HIS A 616 19.51 -9.32 -7.65
N LEU A 617 20.59 -8.59 -7.35
CA LEU A 617 21.08 -8.45 -5.98
C LEU A 617 20.02 -7.81 -5.06
N SER A 618 19.33 -6.76 -5.53
CA SER A 618 18.25 -6.13 -4.77
C SER A 618 17.10 -7.09 -4.48
N PHE A 619 16.70 -7.88 -5.48
CA PHE A 619 15.62 -8.84 -5.36
C PHE A 619 15.94 -9.93 -4.32
N ASP A 620 17.14 -10.52 -4.40
CA ASP A 620 17.58 -11.59 -3.49
C ASP A 620 17.71 -11.10 -2.04
N LEU A 621 18.13 -9.85 -1.84
CA LEU A 621 18.28 -9.26 -0.51
C LEU A 621 16.95 -8.83 0.11
N ALA A 622 15.95 -8.45 -0.68
CA ALA A 622 14.67 -7.94 -0.16
C ALA A 622 13.97 -8.93 0.79
N ALA A 623 14.01 -10.23 0.46
CA ALA A 623 13.44 -11.27 1.32
C ALA A 623 14.42 -11.79 2.38
N SER A 624 15.71 -11.90 2.05
CA SER A 624 16.68 -12.56 2.93
C SER A 624 17.27 -11.64 4.00
N HIS A 625 17.44 -10.34 3.70
CA HIS A 625 18.09 -9.35 4.56
C HIS A 625 17.41 -7.97 4.39
N PRO A 626 16.20 -7.76 4.97
CA PRO A 626 15.41 -6.55 4.74
C PRO A 626 16.07 -5.26 5.28
N SER A 627 17.11 -5.38 6.11
CA SER A 627 17.92 -4.25 6.60
C SER A 627 19.04 -3.83 5.64
N VAL A 628 19.18 -4.50 4.49
CA VAL A 628 20.14 -4.15 3.43
C VAL A 628 19.39 -3.63 2.22
N SER A 629 19.64 -2.37 1.86
CA SER A 629 19.11 -1.74 0.64
C SER A 629 20.13 -1.76 -0.49
N VAL A 630 19.66 -1.86 -1.73
CA VAL A 630 20.50 -1.79 -2.93
C VAL A 630 19.99 -0.64 -3.80
N HIS A 631 20.93 0.18 -4.28
CA HIS A 631 20.63 1.34 -5.12
C HIS A 631 21.53 1.34 -6.35
N LEU A 632 20.94 1.45 -7.53
CA LEU A 632 21.67 1.65 -8.76
C LEU A 632 21.75 3.16 -9.05
N LEU A 633 22.94 3.72 -8.86
CA LEU A 633 23.25 5.08 -9.27
C LEU A 633 23.41 5.15 -10.78
N VAL A 634 22.60 5.94 -11.48
CA VAL A 634 22.64 6.09 -12.94
C VAL A 634 22.93 7.55 -13.29
N PRO A 635 24.21 7.95 -13.33
CA PRO A 635 24.59 9.32 -13.62
C PRO A 635 24.27 9.71 -15.08
N GLY A 636 23.88 10.97 -15.25
CA GLY A 636 23.89 11.67 -16.54
C GLY A 636 25.27 12.18 -16.92
N TRP A 637 25.34 13.18 -17.80
CA TRP A 637 26.63 13.78 -18.13
C TRP A 637 27.21 14.51 -16.93
N THR A 638 28.22 13.91 -16.31
CA THR A 638 28.86 14.40 -15.08
C THR A 638 30.30 14.80 -15.36
N TRP A 639 30.68 16.01 -14.95
CA TRP A 639 32.01 16.55 -15.15
C TRP A 639 33.03 15.88 -14.22
N THR A 640 33.64 14.82 -14.72
CA THR A 640 34.65 14.00 -14.02
C THR A 640 35.83 13.73 -14.95
N GLN A 641 36.95 13.21 -14.41
CA GLN A 641 38.13 12.85 -15.21
C GLN A 641 37.77 11.86 -16.34
N LEU A 642 36.87 10.92 -16.06
CA LEU A 642 36.36 9.94 -17.05
C LEU A 642 35.57 10.61 -18.19
N ALA A 643 34.93 11.76 -17.92
CA ALA A 643 34.22 12.56 -18.91
C ALA A 643 35.10 13.67 -19.55
N GLY A 644 36.43 13.63 -19.32
CA GLY A 644 37.38 14.55 -19.92
C GLY A 644 37.69 15.81 -19.10
N ALA A 645 37.28 15.86 -17.83
CA ALA A 645 37.69 16.92 -16.91
C ALA A 645 39.20 16.84 -16.66
N ALA A 646 39.90 17.94 -16.93
CA ALA A 646 41.34 18.07 -16.74
C ALA A 646 41.66 19.49 -16.24
N SER A 647 42.81 19.65 -15.61
CA SER A 647 43.29 20.97 -15.17
C SER A 647 43.32 21.94 -16.36
N GLY A 648 42.69 23.11 -16.22
CA GLY A 648 42.58 24.13 -17.27
C GLY A 648 41.40 23.99 -18.23
N ARG A 649 40.50 23.01 -18.04
CA ARG A 649 39.24 22.93 -18.79
C ARG A 649 38.06 23.35 -17.92
N GLU A 650 37.26 24.29 -18.43
CA GLU A 650 36.02 24.71 -17.77
C GLU A 650 34.93 23.64 -17.88
N LYS A 651 34.10 23.55 -16.85
CA LYS A 651 32.94 22.66 -16.81
C LYS A 651 31.91 23.11 -17.85
N PRO A 652 31.48 22.23 -18.78
CA PRO A 652 30.37 22.52 -19.67
C PRO A 652 29.09 22.83 -18.89
N ALA A 653 28.32 23.83 -19.33
CA ALA A 653 27.07 24.23 -18.68
C ALA A 653 26.06 23.07 -18.56
N ALA A 654 26.01 22.21 -19.57
CA ALA A 654 25.17 21.03 -19.65
C ALA A 654 25.50 19.94 -18.60
N ALA A 655 26.76 19.82 -18.18
CA ALA A 655 27.21 18.73 -17.31
C ALA A 655 26.97 19.06 -15.83
N TRP A 656 26.53 18.08 -15.04
CA TRP A 656 26.47 18.18 -13.57
C TRP A 656 27.85 18.03 -12.92
N THR A 657 28.01 18.56 -11.70
CA THR A 657 29.16 18.26 -10.86
C THR A 657 29.01 16.90 -10.19
N ALA A 658 30.13 16.35 -9.71
CA ALA A 658 30.11 15.11 -8.94
C ALA A 658 29.31 15.27 -7.64
N GLU A 659 29.38 16.42 -7.00
CA GLU A 659 28.64 16.77 -5.79
C GLU A 659 27.12 16.77 -6.04
N GLN A 660 26.65 17.36 -7.14
CA GLN A 660 25.22 17.34 -7.49
C GLN A 660 24.67 15.92 -7.67
N VAL A 661 25.47 15.02 -8.27
CA VAL A 661 25.11 13.60 -8.42
C VAL A 661 24.98 12.91 -7.06
N VAL A 662 25.89 13.19 -6.13
CA VAL A 662 25.89 12.61 -4.78
C VAL A 662 24.77 13.18 -3.91
N ASP A 663 24.44 14.46 -4.07
CA ASP A 663 23.28 15.08 -3.41
C ASP A 663 21.97 14.45 -3.89
N TYR A 664 21.85 14.25 -5.20
CA TYR A 664 20.70 13.54 -5.77
C TYR A 664 20.63 12.08 -5.31
N LEU A 665 21.77 11.38 -5.25
CA LEU A 665 21.87 10.02 -4.74
C LEU A 665 21.33 9.92 -3.31
N GLU A 666 21.80 10.77 -2.41
CA GLU A 666 21.35 10.77 -1.02
C GLU A 666 19.83 10.98 -0.92
N ALA A 667 19.30 11.97 -1.63
CA ALA A 667 17.87 12.25 -1.62
C ALA A 667 17.06 11.03 -2.08
N LYS A 668 17.49 10.32 -3.13
CA LYS A 668 16.81 9.12 -3.64
C LYS A 668 17.00 7.89 -2.76
N MET A 669 18.14 7.76 -2.10
CA MET A 669 18.35 6.72 -1.09
C MET A 669 17.42 6.92 0.11
N ALA A 670 17.23 8.16 0.57
CA ALA A 670 16.29 8.48 1.64
C ALA A 670 14.82 8.17 1.27
N GLU A 671 14.47 8.29 -0.01
CA GLU A 671 13.18 7.85 -0.57
C GLU A 671 13.07 6.31 -0.75
N GLY A 672 14.15 5.55 -0.50
CA GLY A 672 14.19 4.09 -0.71
C GLY A 672 14.21 3.66 -2.18
N GLN A 673 14.59 4.54 -3.10
CA GLN A 673 14.53 4.25 -4.54
C GLN A 673 15.72 3.40 -5.02
N PHE A 674 15.42 2.27 -5.66
CA PHE A 674 16.45 1.47 -6.35
C PHE A 674 17.05 2.23 -7.55
N TRP A 675 16.22 2.84 -8.41
CA TRP A 675 16.65 3.57 -9.60
C TRP A 675 16.98 5.02 -9.27
N VAL A 676 18.26 5.36 -9.18
CA VAL A 676 18.71 6.73 -9.00
C VAL A 676 19.14 7.30 -10.35
N LEU A 677 18.15 7.61 -11.20
CA LEU A 677 18.36 8.19 -12.53
C LEU A 677 18.61 9.69 -12.41
N CYS A 678 19.88 10.08 -12.44
CA CYS A 678 20.28 11.48 -12.27
C CYS A 678 20.01 12.27 -13.56
N PRO A 679 19.26 13.38 -13.50
CA PRO A 679 19.23 14.32 -14.61
C PRO A 679 20.60 15.00 -14.82
N ASP A 680 20.70 15.76 -15.89
CA ASP A 680 21.75 16.74 -16.12
C ASP A 680 21.09 18.04 -16.61
N ASN A 681 21.87 19.08 -16.90
CA ASN A 681 21.26 20.38 -17.24
C ASN A 681 20.61 20.38 -18.63
N ASP A 682 20.94 19.43 -19.50
CA ASP A 682 20.32 19.28 -20.83
C ASP A 682 19.20 18.23 -20.83
N VAL A 683 19.26 17.25 -19.93
CA VAL A 683 18.37 16.09 -19.90
C VAL A 683 17.69 15.99 -18.55
N THR A 684 16.40 16.34 -18.55
CA THR A 684 15.53 16.19 -17.37
C THR A 684 15.15 14.72 -17.12
N GLU A 685 14.67 14.43 -15.90
CA GLU A 685 14.17 13.10 -15.54
C GLU A 685 13.02 12.63 -16.45
N ASP A 686 12.13 13.54 -16.85
CA ASP A 686 11.04 13.26 -17.78
C ASP A 686 11.56 12.87 -19.17
N THR A 687 12.56 13.62 -19.66
CA THR A 687 13.24 13.32 -20.92
C THR A 687 13.88 11.93 -20.90
N ASP A 688 14.54 11.56 -19.79
CA ASP A 688 15.10 10.21 -19.67
C ASP A 688 14.02 9.13 -19.61
N LYS A 689 12.93 9.33 -18.85
CA LYS A 689 11.80 8.37 -18.82
C LYS A 689 11.23 8.12 -20.22
N ARG A 690 11.02 9.18 -21.01
CA ARG A 690 10.55 9.07 -22.40
C ARG A 690 11.52 8.28 -23.28
N ARG A 691 12.83 8.47 -23.10
CA ARG A 691 13.88 7.73 -23.83
C ARG A 691 13.92 6.27 -23.43
N VAL A 692 13.81 5.97 -22.14
CA VAL A 692 13.73 4.59 -21.64
C VAL A 692 12.50 3.90 -22.21
N GLN A 693 11.33 4.54 -22.16
CA GLN A 693 10.10 4.00 -22.70
C GLN A 693 10.18 3.77 -24.21
N TRP A 694 10.80 4.69 -24.96
CA TRP A 694 11.04 4.50 -26.39
C TRP A 694 11.88 3.24 -26.66
N ASN A 695 12.98 3.06 -25.93
CA ASN A 695 13.81 1.87 -26.07
C ASN A 695 13.08 0.58 -25.66
N THR A 696 12.20 0.62 -24.67
CA THR A 696 11.32 -0.52 -24.34
C THR A 696 10.36 -0.80 -25.49
N ASN A 697 9.82 0.23 -26.14
CA ASN A 697 8.93 0.08 -27.29
C ASN A 697 9.63 -0.54 -28.50
N ASP A 698 10.96 -0.48 -28.61
CA ASP A 698 11.67 -1.22 -29.67
C ASP A 698 11.40 -2.73 -29.56
N VAL A 699 11.43 -3.25 -28.34
CA VAL A 699 11.12 -4.66 -28.07
C VAL A 699 9.63 -4.94 -28.25
N LEU A 700 8.76 -4.07 -27.70
CA LEU A 700 7.30 -4.30 -27.71
C LEU A 700 6.69 -4.22 -29.11
N LEU A 701 7.19 -3.33 -29.96
CA LEU A 701 6.67 -3.07 -31.30
C LEU A 701 7.48 -3.78 -32.40
N GLY A 702 8.53 -4.51 -32.03
CA GLY A 702 9.42 -5.18 -32.99
C GLY A 702 10.22 -4.21 -33.87
N ARG A 703 10.53 -3.01 -33.38
CA ARG A 703 11.41 -2.08 -34.10
C ARG A 703 12.84 -2.61 -34.06
N PRO A 704 13.69 -2.27 -35.04
CA PRO A 704 15.09 -2.61 -34.97
C PRO A 704 15.76 -1.98 -33.73
N PRO A 705 16.79 -2.62 -33.16
CA PRO A 705 17.45 -2.11 -31.96
C PRO A 705 18.07 -0.74 -32.22
N LEU A 706 18.08 0.08 -31.17
CA LEU A 706 18.60 1.45 -31.20
C LEU A 706 17.84 2.32 -32.20
N SER A 707 16.53 2.10 -32.36
CA SER A 707 15.70 2.77 -33.38
C SER A 707 15.79 4.29 -33.29
N ARG A 708 15.94 4.83 -32.08
CA ARG A 708 16.11 6.26 -31.81
C ARG A 708 17.23 6.93 -32.64
N TRP A 709 18.27 6.19 -33.00
CA TRP A 709 19.42 6.70 -33.76
C TRP A 709 19.42 6.28 -35.23
N ARG A 710 18.39 5.58 -35.67
CA ARG A 710 18.22 5.16 -37.06
C ARG A 710 17.47 6.24 -37.83
N GLU A 711 17.91 6.52 -39.05
CA GLU A 711 17.34 7.62 -39.85
C GLU A 711 15.86 7.37 -40.14
N GLU A 712 15.47 6.10 -40.36
CA GLU A 712 14.09 5.69 -40.64
C GLU A 712 13.09 5.89 -39.48
N TYR A 713 13.55 6.13 -38.24
CA TYR A 713 12.70 6.35 -37.05
C TYR A 713 12.87 7.73 -36.42
N LYS A 714 13.67 8.61 -37.04
CA LYS A 714 14.06 9.91 -36.48
C LYS A 714 12.88 10.86 -36.30
N ASP A 715 11.99 10.91 -37.29
CA ASP A 715 10.78 11.74 -37.25
C ASP A 715 9.79 11.21 -36.20
N GLU A 716 9.57 9.89 -36.16
CA GLU A 716 8.70 9.26 -35.16
C GLU A 716 9.23 9.45 -33.73
N PHE A 717 10.55 9.37 -33.54
CA PHE A 717 11.19 9.66 -32.25
C PHE A 717 11.02 11.12 -31.85
N LYS A 718 11.15 12.05 -32.80
CA LYS A 718 10.93 13.47 -32.55
C LYS A 718 9.49 13.75 -32.12
N GLU A 719 8.52 13.22 -32.84
CA GLU A 719 7.09 13.31 -32.47
C GLU A 719 6.82 12.71 -31.10
N TRP A 720 7.44 11.56 -30.78
CA TRP A 720 7.35 10.94 -29.46
C TRP A 720 7.84 11.84 -28.34
N MET A 721 8.97 12.52 -28.55
CA MET A 721 9.52 13.45 -27.56
C MET A 721 8.64 14.69 -27.36
N GLU A 722 7.84 15.08 -28.37
CA GLU A 722 6.95 16.26 -28.33
C GLU A 722 5.56 15.99 -27.72
N LYS A 723 5.10 14.72 -27.66
CA LYS A 723 3.80 14.36 -27.07
C LYS A 723 3.73 14.70 -25.58
N LYS A 724 2.94 15.71 -25.18
CA LYS A 724 2.84 16.17 -23.78
C LYS A 724 2.23 15.12 -22.85
#